data_AF-A0A1M7PAD2-F1
#
_entry.id   AF-A0A1M7PAD2-F1
#
_cell.length_a   1.000
_cell.length_b   1.000
_cell.length_c   1.000
_cell.angle_alpha   90.00
_cell.angle_beta   90.00
_cell.angle_gamma   90.00
#
_symmetry.space_group_name_H-M   'P 1'
#
loop_
_entity.id
_entity.type
_entity.pdbx_description
1 polymer ?
#
loop_
_entity_poly.entity_id
_entity_poly.type
_entity_poly.pdbx_seq_one_letter_code
_entity_poly.pdbx_strand_id
1 'polypeptide(L)'
;MTRAHNVFACLVHEAPECVDDLVDNLRFLDPASDVLLYDGSRSGALLHGTGLAARDGVIVHPAPRPMAWGALHDFAIDCLRFARDELNADALTIVDSDQLAVRPGYSQYLASFLDAHPAAGCLVSAPGPQPRRSMIAPARAAWKEAEAWRHFVRRFPAGEEKFPHWTFWPSTVFTRRATDDLLRLWADDELRSLLARTSIVATEEVLLPTLVALSGHDVVRNPCSYDLVRFRVAYHPRQIDAAANRSDVYWVHPVARRLADPVRTHIRRRFGQYAAATRRRHVGPFDTTPSRPLPLLLPLLRRLDAVPGRLTHDEADLLLAAATEAAQPDRAAQPDRAAQPDRAAQPNRAAQPNHTTQPNHTTQPNHTTQPNHTTQPNHTTQPNHTTQPNHTTQPNHTTQPNHTTQPDRAAQPDRATQPGPDGPDGPDGPDGPDGPRRIVAVGVEARIAVLLRAAARRATPQAEFSDGDPGGDSPIDLLVAGSEAGYAATVGNVSAVEARVAPGGLVAVHGYAERTGGRDLVDHLVAAGGYRPVQRVGTLALLRKTTTAGLVPIGPHLENMAPVRGWLAPDEAALLALCTAWALRLPDPGAIVEVGSYCGRGTVVLGGVAAAIGGPARVHAVDPFDGVVGAVGADLAETGPTLAEFTSAIEAAGLADVVLPRPGRSGDIPWDEPIALLVVDGLHDQASVASDVRRFAPYLLRGGFLAFHDHAAYYPGVQAVVAELLRGDTFEQVAQVGSLVVLRALTDAPAVALSDGRPLISCLMTTRDRRASVPRAIGYFLRQDYPHRELIVVDDGTDSVADLIPDDPRIRYLRLTGRHTVGAKRNIGCEQARGELVVHWDDEDWMAGRRLRYQAAEMLAHDVDICGLSTLYFCDPSSARGWQYTYPSSRRPWVADATFCYRRELWASEPFPDRSGDLDTHYLRRDGAKRVRVLADPSFYVGIVRPGRAGATDARWRPQPLSAITALMGADWSLYAPAAENTAVLTEGTAGNPHPV
;
A
#
# COMPACT_ATOMS: atom_id res chain seq x y z
N MET A 1 -24.61 6.06 -44.02
CA MET A 1 -24.19 6.55 -42.69
C MET A 1 -22.68 6.51 -42.66
N THR A 2 -22.04 7.63 -42.38
CA THR A 2 -20.61 7.68 -42.02
C THR A 2 -20.42 6.94 -40.70
N ARG A 3 -19.34 6.16 -40.59
CA ARG A 3 -19.02 5.43 -39.37
C ARG A 3 -18.22 6.37 -38.47
N ALA A 4 -18.77 6.76 -37.32
CA ALA A 4 -18.03 7.62 -36.39
C ALA A 4 -16.76 6.90 -35.92
N HIS A 5 -15.62 7.59 -36.00
CA HIS A 5 -14.32 7.03 -35.66
C HIS A 5 -14.09 7.15 -34.15
N ASN A 6 -14.08 6.01 -33.46
CA ASN A 6 -13.78 5.93 -32.04
C ASN A 6 -12.33 5.44 -31.84
N VAL A 7 -11.65 5.99 -30.84
CA VAL A 7 -10.32 5.54 -30.40
C VAL A 7 -10.41 5.09 -28.95
N PHE A 8 -9.91 3.88 -28.65
CA PHE A 8 -9.75 3.39 -27.28
C PHE A 8 -8.42 3.91 -26.72
N ALA A 9 -8.48 4.81 -25.74
CA ALA A 9 -7.30 5.24 -24.98
C ALA A 9 -7.07 4.26 -23.81
N CYS A 10 -5.95 3.53 -23.87
CA CYS A 10 -5.61 2.51 -22.89
C CYS A 10 -4.39 2.93 -22.06
N LEU A 11 -4.60 3.21 -20.77
CA LEU A 11 -3.51 3.47 -19.84
C LEU A 11 -2.89 2.17 -19.35
N VAL A 12 -1.71 1.86 -19.87
CA VAL A 12 -0.99 0.61 -19.59
C VAL A 12 0.25 0.89 -18.75
N HIS A 13 0.42 0.13 -17.67
CA HIS A 13 1.45 0.38 -16.66
C HIS A 13 2.00 -0.90 -16.00
N GLU A 14 1.40 -2.07 -16.26
CA GLU A 14 1.79 -3.38 -15.73
C GLU A 14 1.29 -4.52 -16.65
N ALA A 15 1.88 -5.72 -16.52
CA ALA A 15 1.51 -6.98 -17.20
C ALA A 15 1.35 -6.92 -18.74
N PRO A 16 2.46 -6.90 -19.53
CA PRO A 16 2.42 -6.84 -21.00
C PRO A 16 1.52 -7.89 -21.67
N GLU A 17 1.45 -9.12 -21.17
CA GLU A 17 0.58 -10.14 -21.77
C GLU A 17 -0.92 -9.87 -21.54
N CYS A 18 -1.26 -9.07 -20.51
CA CYS A 18 -2.63 -8.61 -20.29
C CYS A 18 -2.96 -7.37 -21.14
N VAL A 19 -1.94 -6.62 -21.58
CA VAL A 19 -2.06 -5.59 -22.62
C VAL A 19 -2.27 -6.25 -23.98
N ASP A 20 -1.51 -7.29 -24.32
CA ASP A 20 -1.73 -8.11 -25.52
C ASP A 20 -3.16 -8.66 -25.57
N ASP A 21 -3.63 -9.28 -24.49
CA ASP A 21 -4.97 -9.84 -24.39
C ASP A 21 -6.08 -8.77 -24.41
N LEU A 22 -5.81 -7.55 -23.93
CA LEU A 22 -6.70 -6.39 -24.05
C LEU A 22 -6.75 -5.88 -25.51
N VAL A 23 -5.61 -5.75 -26.17
CA VAL A 23 -5.52 -5.29 -27.57
C VAL A 23 -6.22 -6.28 -28.49
N ASP A 24 -5.95 -7.57 -28.32
CA ASP A 24 -6.61 -8.62 -29.09
C ASP A 24 -8.12 -8.70 -28.78
N ASN A 25 -8.55 -8.46 -27.53
CA ASN A 25 -9.97 -8.34 -27.16
C ASN A 25 -10.66 -7.17 -27.90
N LEU A 26 -10.08 -5.97 -27.82
CA LEU A 26 -10.64 -4.75 -28.42
C LEU A 26 -10.67 -4.83 -29.95
N ARG A 27 -9.54 -5.18 -30.59
CA ARG A 27 -9.44 -5.27 -32.05
C ARG A 27 -10.27 -6.42 -32.62
N PHE A 28 -10.50 -7.51 -31.87
CA PHE A 28 -11.40 -8.59 -32.31
C PHE A 28 -12.89 -8.22 -32.19
N LEU A 29 -13.29 -7.54 -31.11
CA LEU A 29 -14.71 -7.22 -30.86
C LEU A 29 -15.17 -5.91 -31.51
N ASP A 30 -14.27 -4.97 -31.76
CA ASP A 30 -14.56 -3.71 -32.45
C ASP A 30 -13.41 -3.26 -33.39
N PRO A 31 -13.15 -4.00 -34.49
CA PRO A 31 -12.04 -3.75 -35.42
C PRO A 31 -12.07 -2.41 -36.17
N ALA A 32 -13.05 -1.56 -35.92
CA ALA A 32 -13.15 -0.21 -36.49
C ALA A 32 -12.88 0.92 -35.49
N SER A 33 -12.52 0.57 -34.25
CA SER A 33 -11.89 1.48 -33.32
C SER A 33 -10.37 1.22 -33.30
N ASP A 34 -9.57 2.28 -33.33
CA ASP A 34 -8.13 2.16 -33.08
C ASP A 34 -7.86 2.03 -31.58
N VAL A 35 -6.76 1.36 -31.22
CA VAL A 35 -6.30 1.23 -29.83
C VAL A 35 -5.05 2.10 -29.63
N LEU A 36 -5.21 3.21 -28.92
CA LEU A 36 -4.13 4.11 -28.52
C LEU A 36 -3.59 3.68 -27.15
N LEU A 37 -2.48 2.94 -27.16
CA LEU A 37 -1.75 2.53 -25.98
C LEU A 37 -0.90 3.69 -25.45
N TYR A 38 -1.09 4.04 -24.18
CA TYR A 38 -0.29 5.05 -23.48
C TYR A 38 0.50 4.40 -22.35
N ASP A 39 1.82 4.40 -22.49
CA ASP A 39 2.74 3.82 -21.51
C ASP A 39 2.88 4.72 -20.28
N GLY A 40 2.03 4.50 -19.28
CA GLY A 40 2.08 5.17 -17.99
C GLY A 40 3.10 4.57 -17.02
N SER A 41 3.89 3.58 -17.42
CA SER A 41 4.88 2.93 -16.55
C SER A 41 6.01 3.89 -16.16
N ARG A 42 6.77 3.55 -15.11
CA ARG A 42 7.93 4.35 -14.68
C ARG A 42 9.14 4.24 -15.61
N SER A 43 9.19 3.23 -16.49
CA SER A 43 10.26 3.07 -17.47
C SER A 43 9.96 3.78 -18.79
N GLY A 44 8.68 4.02 -19.12
CA GLY A 44 8.26 4.47 -20.45
C GLY A 44 8.63 3.49 -21.56
N ALA A 45 8.80 2.20 -21.19
CA ALA A 45 9.33 1.15 -22.04
C ALA A 45 8.59 -0.20 -21.87
N LEU A 46 7.43 -0.22 -21.21
CA LEU A 46 6.56 -1.40 -21.05
C LEU A 46 6.14 -1.97 -22.42
N LEU A 47 6.04 -1.10 -23.43
CA LEU A 47 5.61 -1.45 -24.78
C LEU A 47 6.79 -1.71 -25.74
N HIS A 48 8.04 -1.50 -25.32
CA HIS A 48 9.21 -1.84 -26.14
C HIS A 48 9.33 -3.35 -26.33
N GLY A 49 9.82 -3.79 -27.49
CA GLY A 49 9.96 -5.23 -27.83
C GLY A 49 8.65 -5.98 -28.12
N THR A 50 7.51 -5.58 -27.54
CA THR A 50 6.19 -6.26 -27.65
C THR A 50 5.67 -6.47 -29.08
N GLY A 51 6.16 -5.67 -30.05
CA GLY A 51 5.63 -5.65 -31.41
C GLY A 51 4.20 -5.12 -31.54
N LEU A 52 3.61 -4.57 -30.47
CA LEU A 52 2.24 -4.03 -30.47
C LEU A 52 2.06 -2.88 -31.47
N ALA A 53 3.06 -1.99 -31.56
CA ALA A 53 3.09 -0.88 -32.53
C ALA A 53 3.17 -1.32 -34.01
N ALA A 54 3.29 -2.63 -34.29
CA ALA A 54 3.26 -3.20 -35.64
C ALA A 54 1.95 -3.97 -35.93
N ARG A 55 0.93 -3.85 -35.07
CA ARG A 55 -0.41 -4.41 -35.31
C ARG A 55 -1.33 -3.36 -35.93
N ASP A 56 -2.15 -3.78 -36.90
CA ASP A 56 -3.08 -2.89 -37.59
C ASP A 56 -4.14 -2.31 -36.64
N GLY A 57 -4.32 -0.98 -36.70
CA GLY A 57 -5.15 -0.20 -35.78
C GLY A 57 -4.71 -0.21 -34.32
N VAL A 58 -3.41 -0.42 -34.05
CA VAL A 58 -2.81 -0.32 -32.71
C VAL A 58 -1.67 0.70 -32.77
N ILE A 59 -1.76 1.73 -31.93
CA ILE A 59 -0.85 2.87 -31.92
C ILE A 59 -0.27 3.01 -30.52
N VAL A 60 1.05 3.14 -30.43
CA VAL A 60 1.71 3.53 -29.18
C VAL A 60 1.89 5.05 -29.21
N HIS A 61 1.39 5.74 -28.18
CA HIS A 61 1.54 7.18 -28.06
C HIS A 61 3.03 7.57 -28.06
N PRO A 62 3.50 8.50 -28.93
CA PRO A 62 4.92 8.64 -29.26
C PRO A 62 5.75 9.37 -28.17
N ALA A 63 5.09 10.08 -27.26
CA ALA A 63 5.72 10.76 -26.13
C ALA A 63 4.88 10.54 -24.86
N PRO A 64 4.79 9.31 -24.32
CA PRO A 64 4.02 9.02 -23.13
C PRO A 64 4.78 9.49 -21.89
N ARG A 65 4.05 9.82 -20.82
CA ARG A 65 4.61 10.32 -19.57
C ARG A 65 4.29 9.33 -18.43
N PRO A 66 5.25 8.99 -17.55
CA PRO A 66 4.98 8.15 -16.38
C PRO A 66 3.85 8.71 -15.52
N MET A 67 2.78 7.94 -15.35
CA MET A 67 1.57 8.39 -14.64
C MET A 67 1.67 8.16 -13.13
N ALA A 68 0.92 8.94 -12.37
CA ALA A 68 0.77 8.81 -10.93
C ALA A 68 -0.68 8.48 -10.56
N TRP A 69 -0.87 7.53 -9.65
CA TRP A 69 -2.20 7.11 -9.22
C TRP A 69 -2.98 8.29 -8.60
N GLY A 70 -4.19 8.53 -9.07
CA GLY A 70 -5.05 9.65 -8.66
C GLY A 70 -4.86 10.96 -9.44
N ALA A 71 -3.97 10.98 -10.45
CA ALA A 71 -3.79 12.12 -11.37
C ALA A 71 -3.50 11.61 -12.79
N LEU A 72 -4.53 11.06 -13.45
CA LEU A 72 -4.47 10.46 -14.79
C LEU A 72 -4.97 11.42 -15.89
N HIS A 73 -5.31 12.66 -15.53
CA HIS A 73 -5.79 13.68 -16.45
C HIS A 73 -4.77 14.00 -17.57
N ASP A 74 -3.48 13.86 -17.28
CA ASP A 74 -2.40 14.11 -18.24
C ASP A 74 -2.35 13.04 -19.34
N PHE A 75 -2.56 11.77 -18.99
CA PHE A 75 -2.78 10.68 -19.94
C PHE A 75 -3.98 11.00 -20.85
N ALA A 76 -5.11 11.36 -20.25
CA ALA A 76 -6.34 11.66 -21.00
C ALA A 76 -6.14 12.82 -21.97
N ILE A 77 -5.52 13.92 -21.52
CA ILE A 77 -5.28 15.13 -22.32
C ILE A 77 -4.30 14.88 -23.47
N ASP A 78 -3.24 14.11 -23.24
CA ASP A 78 -2.28 13.76 -24.31
C ASP A 78 -2.92 12.83 -25.34
N CYS A 79 -3.69 11.81 -24.90
CA CYS A 79 -4.47 10.95 -25.80
C CYS A 79 -5.55 11.73 -26.57
N LEU A 80 -6.23 12.70 -25.95
CA LEU A 80 -7.23 13.55 -26.61
C LEU A 80 -6.60 14.46 -27.66
N ARG A 81 -5.42 15.03 -27.39
CA ARG A 81 -4.64 15.79 -28.37
C ARG A 81 -4.24 14.92 -29.54
N PHE A 82 -3.60 13.78 -29.28
CA PHE A 82 -3.14 12.85 -30.31
C PHE A 82 -4.28 12.31 -31.18
N ALA A 83 -5.39 11.88 -30.56
CA ALA A 83 -6.53 11.34 -31.30
C ALA A 83 -7.27 12.39 -32.14
N ARG A 84 -7.23 13.66 -31.74
CA ARG A 84 -7.73 14.77 -32.57
C ARG A 84 -6.76 15.06 -33.73
N ASP A 85 -5.49 15.29 -33.42
CA ASP A 85 -4.52 15.88 -34.35
C ASP A 85 -3.99 14.87 -35.37
N GLU A 86 -3.67 13.65 -34.94
CA GLU A 86 -3.05 12.62 -35.80
C GLU A 86 -4.06 11.61 -36.35
N LEU A 87 -5.11 11.30 -35.57
CA LEU A 87 -6.08 10.24 -35.91
C LEU A 87 -7.41 10.75 -36.47
N ASN A 88 -7.71 12.05 -36.35
CA ASN A 88 -8.98 12.64 -36.77
C ASN A 88 -10.20 11.90 -36.16
N ALA A 89 -10.13 11.53 -34.88
CA ALA A 89 -11.19 10.80 -34.18
C ALA A 89 -12.44 11.65 -33.90
N ASP A 90 -13.60 11.02 -33.93
CA ASP A 90 -14.89 11.62 -33.52
C ASP A 90 -15.15 11.45 -32.02
N ALA A 91 -14.64 10.37 -31.43
CA ALA A 91 -14.75 10.07 -30.00
C ALA A 91 -13.48 9.40 -29.46
N LEU A 92 -13.13 9.72 -28.21
CA LEU A 92 -12.12 8.99 -27.43
C LEU A 92 -12.82 8.27 -26.27
N THR A 93 -12.72 6.95 -26.22
CA THR A 93 -13.22 6.11 -25.12
C THR A 93 -12.08 5.70 -24.21
N ILE A 94 -12.19 6.00 -22.92
CA ILE A 94 -11.25 5.55 -21.88
C ILE A 94 -11.48 4.06 -21.58
N VAL A 95 -10.40 3.27 -21.64
CA VAL A 95 -10.41 1.84 -21.32
C VAL A 95 -9.26 1.53 -20.37
N ASP A 96 -9.57 1.14 -19.14
CA ASP A 96 -8.54 0.78 -18.16
C ASP A 96 -7.93 -0.61 -18.45
N SER A 97 -6.71 -0.87 -17.99
CA SER A 97 -5.96 -2.11 -18.33
C SER A 97 -6.49 -3.39 -17.66
N ASP A 98 -7.44 -3.27 -16.74
CA ASP A 98 -8.29 -4.31 -16.16
C ASP A 98 -9.76 -4.22 -16.64
N GLN A 99 -10.05 -3.46 -17.70
CA GLN A 99 -11.32 -3.52 -18.42
C GLN A 99 -11.23 -4.54 -19.57
N LEU A 100 -12.35 -5.17 -19.95
CA LEU A 100 -12.47 -5.96 -21.19
C LEU A 100 -13.84 -5.72 -21.84
N ALA A 101 -13.89 -5.83 -23.17
CA ALA A 101 -15.15 -5.92 -23.90
C ALA A 101 -15.72 -7.36 -23.83
N VAL A 102 -17.05 -7.45 -23.66
CA VAL A 102 -17.81 -8.71 -23.57
C VAL A 102 -18.78 -8.92 -24.73
N ARG A 103 -18.87 -7.94 -25.64
CA ARG A 103 -19.84 -7.88 -26.74
C ARG A 103 -19.24 -7.12 -27.94
N PRO A 104 -19.40 -7.58 -29.19
CA PRO A 104 -18.87 -6.89 -30.36
C PRO A 104 -19.72 -5.70 -30.81
N GLY A 105 -19.10 -4.77 -31.55
CA GLY A 105 -19.77 -3.65 -32.23
C GLY A 105 -19.98 -2.40 -31.38
N TYR A 106 -19.03 -2.09 -30.47
CA TYR A 106 -19.12 -0.91 -29.59
C TYR A 106 -19.16 0.42 -30.37
N SER A 107 -18.24 0.65 -31.31
CA SER A 107 -18.19 1.86 -32.15
C SER A 107 -19.51 2.19 -32.82
N GLN A 108 -20.21 1.19 -33.35
CA GLN A 108 -21.49 1.39 -34.05
C GLN A 108 -22.64 1.72 -33.09
N TYR A 109 -22.63 1.16 -31.87
CA TYR A 109 -23.59 1.49 -30.81
C TYR A 109 -23.36 2.93 -30.30
N LEU A 110 -22.10 3.30 -30.06
CA LEU A 110 -21.69 4.65 -29.69
C LEU A 110 -22.07 5.68 -30.78
N ALA A 111 -21.74 5.41 -32.04
CA ALA A 111 -22.09 6.27 -33.18
C ALA A 111 -23.61 6.54 -33.24
N SER A 112 -24.42 5.48 -33.13
CA SER A 112 -25.88 5.57 -33.17
C SER A 112 -26.45 6.42 -32.01
N PHE A 113 -25.77 6.46 -30.87
CA PHE A 113 -26.14 7.33 -29.75
C PHE A 113 -25.69 8.78 -29.96
N LEU A 114 -24.48 9.00 -30.50
CA LEU A 114 -23.95 10.34 -30.76
C LEU A 114 -24.71 11.08 -31.88
N ASP A 115 -25.11 10.36 -32.94
CA ASP A 115 -26.00 10.89 -34.00
C ASP A 115 -27.33 11.43 -33.42
N ALA A 116 -27.83 10.82 -32.35
CA ALA A 116 -29.05 11.25 -31.65
C ALA A 116 -28.81 12.35 -30.59
N HIS A 117 -27.55 12.60 -30.20
CA HIS A 117 -27.17 13.56 -29.16
C HIS A 117 -26.03 14.50 -29.63
N PRO A 118 -26.22 15.34 -30.67
CA PRO A 118 -25.16 16.17 -31.27
C PRO A 118 -24.62 17.32 -30.36
N ALA A 119 -25.16 17.46 -29.15
CA ALA A 119 -24.67 18.36 -28.11
C ALA A 119 -23.85 17.64 -27.01
N ALA A 120 -23.76 16.31 -27.04
CA ALA A 120 -22.99 15.53 -26.06
C ALA A 120 -21.49 15.80 -26.20
N GLY A 121 -20.88 16.28 -25.12
CA GLY A 121 -19.44 16.47 -24.99
C GLY A 121 -18.75 15.32 -24.26
N CYS A 122 -19.40 14.77 -23.24
CA CYS A 122 -18.86 13.68 -22.43
C CYS A 122 -19.98 12.69 -22.02
N LEU A 123 -19.68 11.40 -22.08
CA LEU A 123 -20.59 10.31 -21.74
C LEU A 123 -20.10 9.64 -20.45
N VAL A 124 -20.88 9.76 -19.38
CA VAL A 124 -20.44 9.49 -18.00
C VAL A 124 -21.33 8.47 -17.27
N SER A 125 -20.81 7.89 -16.18
CA SER A 125 -21.58 6.99 -15.30
C SER A 125 -22.71 7.71 -14.53
N ALA A 126 -22.53 8.99 -14.22
CA ALA A 126 -23.46 9.82 -13.46
C ALA A 126 -23.66 11.19 -14.14
N PRO A 127 -24.73 11.38 -14.93
CA PRO A 127 -24.98 12.66 -15.61
C PRO A 127 -25.28 13.77 -14.61
N GLY A 128 -24.86 14.99 -14.94
CA GLY A 128 -25.12 16.19 -14.16
C GLY A 128 -24.18 16.45 -12.98
N PRO A 129 -24.32 17.62 -12.34
CA PRO A 129 -23.46 18.06 -11.25
C PRO A 129 -23.73 17.28 -9.95
N GLN A 130 -22.67 17.00 -9.21
CA GLN A 130 -22.70 16.27 -7.95
C GLN A 130 -23.15 17.19 -6.80
N PRO A 131 -24.12 16.80 -5.97
CA PRO A 131 -24.60 17.65 -4.87
C PRO A 131 -23.53 17.80 -3.77
N ARG A 132 -23.60 18.90 -3.00
CA ARG A 132 -22.72 19.17 -1.84
C ARG A 132 -22.66 18.06 -0.78
N ARG A 133 -23.64 17.14 -0.77
CA ARG A 133 -23.70 15.96 0.11
C ARG A 133 -23.24 14.66 -0.59
N SER A 134 -22.53 14.73 -1.72
CA SER A 134 -22.10 13.54 -2.45
C SER A 134 -21.13 12.67 -1.63
N MET A 135 -21.38 11.36 -1.65
CA MET A 135 -20.56 10.36 -0.95
C MET A 135 -19.31 9.94 -1.76
N ILE A 136 -19.28 10.27 -3.06
CA ILE A 136 -18.15 10.06 -3.97
C ILE A 136 -16.96 10.88 -3.48
N ALA A 137 -15.82 10.23 -3.22
CA ALA A 137 -14.67 10.87 -2.59
C ALA A 137 -14.03 11.99 -3.43
N PRO A 138 -13.79 11.84 -4.76
CA PRO A 138 -13.33 12.92 -5.62
C PRO A 138 -14.26 14.14 -5.64
N ALA A 139 -15.56 13.93 -5.84
CA ALA A 139 -16.56 15.01 -5.83
C ALA A 139 -16.66 15.70 -4.46
N ARG A 140 -16.50 14.96 -3.36
CA ARG A 140 -16.43 15.51 -2.00
C ARG A 140 -15.16 16.34 -1.76
N ALA A 141 -14.02 15.97 -2.36
CA ALA A 141 -12.80 16.77 -2.32
C ALA A 141 -12.99 18.09 -3.09
N ALA A 142 -13.56 18.03 -4.29
CA ALA A 142 -13.88 19.23 -5.08
C ALA A 142 -14.84 20.18 -4.34
N TRP A 143 -15.82 19.65 -3.59
CA TRP A 143 -16.69 20.48 -2.74
C TRP A 143 -15.99 21.12 -1.54
N LYS A 144 -14.92 20.52 -0.99
CA LYS A 144 -14.08 21.18 0.03
C LYS A 144 -13.30 22.36 -0.56
N GLU A 145 -12.85 22.23 -1.81
CA GLU A 145 -12.07 23.25 -2.52
C GLU A 145 -12.93 24.28 -3.28
N ALA A 146 -14.25 24.17 -3.27
CA ALA A 146 -15.15 24.96 -4.12
C ALA A 146 -15.04 26.49 -3.96
N GLU A 147 -14.42 26.99 -2.89
CA GLU A 147 -14.05 28.40 -2.74
C GLU A 147 -12.85 28.79 -3.62
N ALA A 148 -11.80 27.95 -3.66
CA ALA A 148 -10.61 28.17 -4.49
C ALA A 148 -10.92 28.07 -5.99
N TRP A 149 -11.82 27.14 -6.37
CA TRP A 149 -12.27 26.98 -7.76
C TRP A 149 -13.30 28.05 -8.19
N ARG A 150 -13.89 28.82 -7.26
CA ARG A 150 -15.00 29.75 -7.55
C ARG A 150 -14.66 30.81 -8.59
N HIS A 151 -13.47 31.39 -8.55
CA HIS A 151 -13.09 32.45 -9.49
C HIS A 151 -13.06 31.91 -10.93
N PHE A 152 -12.29 30.84 -11.16
CA PHE A 152 -12.23 30.13 -12.44
C PHE A 152 -13.62 29.72 -12.94
N VAL A 153 -14.42 29.09 -12.08
CA VAL A 153 -15.76 28.58 -12.40
C VAL A 153 -16.73 29.71 -12.77
N ARG A 154 -16.62 30.89 -12.16
CA ARG A 154 -17.46 32.08 -12.50
C ARG A 154 -17.18 32.68 -13.87
N ARG A 155 -16.10 32.29 -14.56
CA ARG A 155 -15.82 32.70 -15.95
C ARG A 155 -16.82 32.11 -16.97
N PHE A 156 -17.62 31.13 -16.56
CA PHE A 156 -18.51 30.36 -17.45
C PHE A 156 -20.00 30.56 -17.14
N PRO A 157 -20.90 30.58 -18.15
CA PRO A 157 -22.34 30.66 -17.93
C PRO A 157 -22.86 29.52 -17.05
N ALA A 158 -23.57 29.89 -15.97
CA ALA A 158 -24.06 29.00 -14.91
C ALA A 158 -22.96 28.11 -14.27
N GLY A 159 -21.71 28.59 -14.22
CA GLY A 159 -20.56 27.77 -13.79
C GLY A 159 -20.69 27.14 -12.41
N GLU A 160 -21.16 27.88 -11.39
CA GLU A 160 -21.34 27.33 -10.03
C GLU A 160 -22.40 26.22 -9.96
N GLU A 161 -23.38 26.22 -10.87
CA GLU A 161 -24.40 25.17 -10.97
C GLU A 161 -23.83 23.91 -11.66
N LYS A 162 -22.81 24.07 -12.50
CA LYS A 162 -22.12 23.00 -13.24
C LYS A 162 -20.97 22.36 -12.47
N PHE A 163 -20.56 22.92 -11.33
CA PHE A 163 -19.41 22.44 -10.55
C PHE A 163 -19.87 21.64 -9.31
N PRO A 164 -19.27 20.47 -9.00
CA PRO A 164 -18.43 19.60 -9.84
C PRO A 164 -19.27 18.50 -10.50
N HIS A 165 -18.98 18.14 -11.75
CA HIS A 165 -19.42 16.85 -12.32
C HIS A 165 -18.54 15.70 -11.80
N TRP A 166 -18.98 14.45 -12.02
CA TRP A 166 -18.16 13.25 -11.77
C TRP A 166 -18.54 12.11 -12.72
N THR A 167 -17.56 11.31 -13.12
CA THR A 167 -17.73 10.02 -13.78
C THR A 167 -16.89 8.95 -13.09
N PHE A 168 -17.30 7.69 -13.16
CA PHE A 168 -16.39 6.59 -12.85
C PHE A 168 -15.49 6.39 -14.07
N TRP A 169 -14.16 6.40 -13.88
CA TRP A 169 -13.19 6.55 -14.96
C TRP A 169 -13.36 5.56 -16.14
N PRO A 170 -13.47 4.22 -15.90
CA PRO A 170 -13.64 3.24 -16.96
C PRO A 170 -14.86 3.52 -17.86
N SER A 171 -14.70 3.28 -19.17
CA SER A 171 -15.74 3.49 -20.20
C SER A 171 -16.20 4.94 -20.43
N THR A 172 -15.58 5.95 -19.79
CA THR A 172 -15.88 7.37 -20.05
C THR A 172 -15.55 7.72 -21.51
N VAL A 173 -16.43 8.47 -22.20
CA VAL A 173 -16.19 8.91 -23.59
C VAL A 173 -16.16 10.44 -23.68
N PHE A 174 -15.25 10.98 -24.46
CA PHE A 174 -15.19 12.39 -24.85
C PHE A 174 -15.41 12.52 -26.36
N THR A 175 -16.20 13.50 -26.81
CA THR A 175 -16.42 13.76 -28.24
C THR A 175 -15.47 14.83 -28.77
N ARG A 176 -15.08 14.76 -30.05
CA ARG A 176 -14.17 15.70 -30.72
C ARG A 176 -14.50 17.17 -30.43
N ARG A 177 -15.79 17.51 -30.46
CA ARG A 177 -16.29 18.86 -30.22
C ARG A 177 -15.94 19.37 -28.82
N ALA A 178 -16.02 18.51 -27.81
CA ALA A 178 -15.61 18.84 -26.45
C ALA A 178 -14.08 18.82 -26.28
N THR A 179 -13.37 17.95 -27.01
CA THR A 179 -11.89 17.91 -27.04
C THR A 179 -11.29 19.27 -27.38
N ASP A 180 -11.85 19.98 -28.36
CA ASP A 180 -11.30 21.28 -28.78
C ASP A 180 -11.48 22.41 -27.76
N ASP A 181 -12.57 22.41 -26.98
CA ASP A 181 -12.71 23.33 -25.84
C ASP A 181 -11.86 22.89 -24.65
N LEU A 182 -11.84 21.59 -24.33
CA LEU A 182 -11.07 21.02 -23.23
C LEU A 182 -9.57 21.29 -23.39
N LEU A 183 -9.00 21.08 -24.59
CA LEU A 183 -7.59 21.35 -24.87
C LEU A 183 -7.26 22.84 -24.85
N ARG A 184 -8.21 23.73 -25.21
CA ARG A 184 -8.06 25.18 -25.03
C ARG A 184 -8.08 25.57 -23.56
N LEU A 185 -8.97 24.99 -22.75
CA LEU A 185 -8.98 25.20 -21.30
C LEU A 185 -7.74 24.62 -20.62
N TRP A 186 -7.18 23.51 -21.10
CA TRP A 186 -5.92 22.94 -20.57
C TRP A 186 -4.68 23.80 -20.86
N ALA A 187 -4.80 24.79 -21.75
CA ALA A 187 -3.80 25.82 -21.97
C ALA A 187 -3.91 27.01 -20.99
N ASP A 188 -4.97 27.09 -20.19
CA ASP A 188 -5.26 28.22 -19.31
C ASP A 188 -4.37 28.23 -18.05
N ASP A 189 -3.72 29.36 -17.80
CA ASP A 189 -2.76 29.48 -16.69
C ASP A 189 -3.43 29.56 -15.31
N GLU A 190 -4.70 29.98 -15.21
CA GLU A 190 -5.45 29.87 -13.95
C GLU A 190 -5.78 28.41 -13.64
N LEU A 191 -6.26 27.64 -14.64
CA LEU A 191 -6.51 26.21 -14.48
C LEU A 191 -5.23 25.46 -14.07
N ARG A 192 -4.10 25.73 -14.72
CA ARG A 192 -2.79 25.17 -14.36
C ARG A 192 -2.37 25.56 -12.94
N SER A 193 -2.61 26.79 -12.52
CA SER A 193 -2.34 27.28 -11.16
C SER A 193 -3.20 26.59 -10.10
N LEU A 194 -4.44 26.20 -10.44
CA LEU A 194 -5.33 25.43 -9.59
C LEU A 194 -4.95 23.94 -9.54
N LEU A 195 -4.64 23.33 -10.69
CA LEU A 195 -4.12 21.95 -10.79
C LEU A 195 -2.83 21.77 -9.99
N ALA A 196 -1.95 22.78 -9.96
CA ALA A 196 -0.71 22.74 -9.17
C ALA A 196 -0.91 22.87 -7.64
N ARG A 197 -2.15 23.12 -7.16
CA ARG A 197 -2.47 23.29 -5.73
C ARG A 197 -3.62 22.41 -5.23
N THR A 198 -4.31 21.68 -6.09
CA THR A 198 -5.47 20.87 -5.72
C THR A 198 -5.07 19.61 -4.94
N SER A 199 -5.93 19.22 -4.01
CA SER A 199 -5.89 17.95 -3.26
C SER A 199 -6.96 16.95 -3.74
N ILE A 200 -7.68 17.27 -4.82
CA ILE A 200 -8.63 16.36 -5.47
C ILE A 200 -7.86 15.13 -5.98
N VAL A 201 -8.20 13.96 -5.46
CA VAL A 201 -7.76 12.67 -6.03
C VAL A 201 -8.72 12.25 -7.14
N ALA A 202 -8.20 11.55 -8.15
CA ALA A 202 -8.90 11.25 -9.40
C ALA A 202 -9.42 12.53 -10.07
N THR A 203 -8.50 13.47 -10.32
CA THR A 203 -8.80 14.76 -10.96
C THR A 203 -9.42 14.58 -12.35
N GLU A 204 -9.06 13.51 -13.06
CA GLU A 204 -9.64 13.06 -14.32
C GLU A 204 -11.14 12.76 -14.23
N GLU A 205 -11.60 12.11 -13.15
CA GLU A 205 -13.00 11.75 -12.94
C GLU A 205 -13.90 12.97 -12.70
N VAL A 206 -13.32 14.08 -12.21
CA VAL A 206 -14.07 15.27 -11.76
C VAL A 206 -13.87 16.45 -12.69
N LEU A 207 -12.63 16.87 -12.90
CA LEU A 207 -12.31 18.12 -13.59
C LEU A 207 -12.59 18.02 -15.08
N LEU A 208 -12.28 16.90 -15.74
CA LEU A 208 -12.52 16.75 -17.18
C LEU A 208 -14.02 16.85 -17.54
N PRO A 209 -14.96 16.06 -16.96
CA PRO A 209 -16.38 16.26 -17.25
C PRO A 209 -16.90 17.63 -16.77
N THR A 210 -16.34 18.21 -15.70
CA THR A 210 -16.71 19.58 -15.28
C THR A 210 -16.31 20.62 -16.33
N LEU A 211 -15.09 20.55 -16.87
CA LEU A 211 -14.59 21.45 -17.92
C LEU A 211 -15.41 21.33 -19.21
N VAL A 212 -15.88 20.13 -19.56
CA VAL A 212 -16.81 19.91 -20.68
C VAL A 212 -18.14 20.64 -20.45
N ALA A 213 -18.75 20.52 -19.25
CA ALA A 213 -19.99 21.23 -18.91
C ALA A 213 -19.80 22.76 -18.85
N LEU A 214 -18.67 23.24 -18.32
CA LEU A 214 -18.31 24.65 -18.29
C LEU A 214 -18.17 25.22 -19.71
N SER A 215 -17.57 24.45 -20.63
CA SER A 215 -17.46 24.76 -22.07
C SER A 215 -18.80 24.82 -22.81
N GLY A 216 -19.88 24.33 -22.21
CA GLY A 216 -21.24 24.40 -22.77
C GLY A 216 -21.67 23.20 -23.61
N HIS A 217 -21.00 22.06 -23.46
CA HIS A 217 -21.45 20.78 -24.02
C HIS A 217 -22.20 19.95 -22.97
N ASP A 218 -23.08 19.06 -23.40
CA ASP A 218 -23.85 18.20 -22.49
C ASP A 218 -22.98 17.07 -21.91
N VAL A 219 -23.10 16.86 -20.60
CA VAL A 219 -22.49 15.72 -19.88
C VAL A 219 -23.58 14.68 -19.62
N VAL A 220 -23.72 13.76 -20.57
CA VAL A 220 -24.85 12.84 -20.67
C VAL A 220 -24.55 11.47 -20.06
N ARG A 221 -25.59 10.70 -19.74
CA ARG A 221 -25.42 9.30 -19.31
C ARG A 221 -24.86 8.49 -20.49
N ASN A 222 -23.79 7.75 -20.24
CA ASN A 222 -23.27 6.77 -21.19
C ASN A 222 -24.37 5.73 -21.52
N PRO A 223 -24.63 5.39 -22.80
CA PRO A 223 -25.65 4.40 -23.15
C PRO A 223 -25.30 2.97 -22.68
N CYS A 224 -24.03 2.69 -22.38
CA CYS A 224 -23.62 1.40 -21.81
C CYS A 224 -23.93 1.30 -20.31
N SER A 225 -24.39 0.13 -19.87
CA SER A 225 -24.64 -0.15 -18.45
C SER A 225 -23.34 -0.36 -17.65
N TYR A 226 -23.29 0.28 -16.48
CA TYR A 226 -22.26 0.12 -15.46
C TYR A 226 -22.53 -1.05 -14.48
N ASP A 227 -23.39 -2.02 -14.84
CA ASP A 227 -23.65 -3.20 -13.99
C ASP A 227 -22.42 -4.08 -13.80
N LEU A 228 -21.62 -4.24 -14.87
CA LEU A 228 -20.34 -4.95 -14.84
C LEU A 228 -19.11 -4.03 -14.76
N VAL A 229 -19.30 -2.70 -14.64
CA VAL A 229 -18.21 -1.70 -14.61
C VAL A 229 -18.24 -0.99 -13.26
N ARG A 230 -17.56 -1.55 -12.26
CA ARG A 230 -17.62 -1.07 -10.86
C ARG A 230 -16.24 -1.08 -10.21
N PHE A 231 -16.07 -0.40 -9.09
CA PHE A 231 -14.82 -0.41 -8.34
C PHE A 231 -14.72 -1.64 -7.42
N ARG A 232 -13.61 -2.40 -7.50
CA ARG A 232 -13.29 -3.56 -6.63
C ARG A 232 -14.37 -4.65 -6.54
N VAL A 233 -15.15 -4.87 -7.60
CA VAL A 233 -16.11 -5.99 -7.68
C VAL A 233 -15.48 -7.15 -8.44
N ALA A 234 -15.40 -8.34 -7.82
CA ALA A 234 -15.04 -9.56 -8.52
C ALA A 234 -16.28 -10.14 -9.24
N TYR A 235 -16.10 -10.59 -10.47
CA TYR A 235 -17.16 -11.19 -11.29
C TYR A 235 -16.88 -12.67 -11.57
N HIS A 236 -17.94 -13.46 -11.68
CA HIS A 236 -17.90 -14.87 -12.03
C HIS A 236 -18.36 -15.08 -13.49
N PRO A 237 -17.75 -16.00 -14.28
CA PRO A 237 -18.10 -16.27 -15.68
C PRO A 237 -19.61 -16.30 -16.02
N ARG A 238 -20.44 -16.92 -15.15
CA ARG A 238 -21.91 -16.97 -15.33
C ARG A 238 -22.57 -15.58 -15.37
N GLN A 239 -22.04 -14.58 -14.67
CA GLN A 239 -22.54 -13.20 -14.71
C GLN A 239 -22.19 -12.53 -16.05
N ILE A 240 -21.01 -12.85 -16.62
CA ILE A 240 -20.58 -12.39 -17.93
C ILE A 240 -21.51 -12.95 -19.02
N ASP A 241 -21.83 -14.24 -18.98
CA ASP A 241 -22.76 -14.87 -19.93
C ASP A 241 -24.18 -14.30 -19.83
N ALA A 242 -24.66 -14.04 -18.60
CA ALA A 242 -25.97 -13.41 -18.38
C ALA A 242 -26.02 -11.98 -18.93
N ALA A 243 -24.94 -11.21 -18.75
CA ALA A 243 -24.87 -9.82 -19.19
C ALA A 243 -24.62 -9.67 -20.70
N ALA A 244 -23.80 -10.52 -21.32
CA ALA A 244 -23.49 -10.47 -22.75
C ALA A 244 -24.72 -10.66 -23.67
N ASN A 245 -25.82 -11.21 -23.14
CA ASN A 245 -27.09 -11.32 -23.85
C ASN A 245 -27.87 -9.99 -23.90
N ARG A 246 -27.54 -9.00 -23.06
CA ARG A 246 -28.14 -7.66 -23.08
C ARG A 246 -27.54 -6.81 -24.20
N SER A 247 -28.32 -5.87 -24.74
CA SER A 247 -27.89 -4.91 -25.77
C SER A 247 -27.14 -3.69 -25.21
N ASP A 248 -27.24 -3.41 -23.91
CA ASP A 248 -26.62 -2.26 -23.24
C ASP A 248 -25.31 -2.59 -22.52
N VAL A 249 -24.91 -3.86 -22.41
CA VAL A 249 -23.64 -4.25 -21.77
C VAL A 249 -22.58 -4.55 -22.82
N TYR A 250 -21.54 -3.72 -22.83
CA TYR A 250 -20.34 -3.89 -23.65
C TYR A 250 -19.08 -4.21 -22.85
N TRP A 251 -19.03 -3.83 -21.58
CA TRP A 251 -17.80 -3.78 -20.78
C TRP A 251 -17.90 -4.60 -19.49
N VAL A 252 -16.76 -5.08 -19.00
CA VAL A 252 -16.55 -5.55 -17.63
C VAL A 252 -15.28 -4.92 -17.04
N HIS A 253 -15.35 -4.49 -15.78
CA HIS A 253 -14.24 -3.97 -14.98
C HIS A 253 -14.55 -4.10 -13.47
N PRO A 254 -13.61 -4.54 -12.63
CA PRO A 254 -12.26 -5.00 -12.99
C PRO A 254 -12.25 -6.48 -13.43
N VAL A 255 -11.25 -6.81 -14.26
CA VAL A 255 -10.81 -8.16 -14.61
C VAL A 255 -9.33 -8.23 -14.31
N ALA A 256 -8.92 -9.12 -13.39
CA ALA A 256 -7.55 -9.16 -12.90
C ALA A 256 -6.51 -9.18 -14.04
N ARG A 257 -5.44 -8.40 -13.88
CA ARG A 257 -4.30 -8.33 -14.82
C ARG A 257 -3.38 -9.55 -14.69
N ARG A 258 -3.99 -10.73 -14.72
CA ARG A 258 -3.36 -12.06 -14.76
C ARG A 258 -3.95 -12.81 -15.95
N LEU A 259 -3.13 -13.23 -16.91
CA LEU A 259 -3.62 -13.81 -18.16
C LEU A 259 -4.52 -15.04 -17.94
N ALA A 260 -4.22 -15.84 -16.92
CA ALA A 260 -4.96 -17.04 -16.50
C ALA A 260 -6.21 -16.77 -15.62
N ASP A 261 -6.62 -15.51 -15.44
CA ASP A 261 -7.83 -15.15 -14.69
C ASP A 261 -9.10 -15.87 -15.24
N PRO A 262 -10.03 -16.35 -14.40
CA PRO A 262 -11.23 -17.05 -14.86
C PRO A 262 -12.17 -16.24 -15.76
N VAL A 263 -12.35 -14.94 -15.51
CA VAL A 263 -13.20 -14.07 -16.36
C VAL A 263 -12.50 -13.79 -17.68
N ARG A 264 -11.22 -13.40 -17.65
CA ARG A 264 -10.39 -13.18 -18.84
C ARG A 264 -10.34 -14.43 -19.73
N THR A 265 -10.10 -15.59 -19.12
CA THR A 265 -10.08 -16.90 -19.79
C THR A 265 -11.46 -17.30 -20.33
N HIS A 266 -12.55 -16.98 -19.63
CA HIS A 266 -13.90 -17.23 -20.11
C HIS A 266 -14.27 -16.36 -21.31
N ILE A 267 -13.97 -15.06 -21.27
CA ILE A 267 -14.22 -14.12 -22.38
C ILE A 267 -13.41 -14.56 -23.61
N ARG A 268 -12.11 -14.84 -23.46
CA ARG A 268 -11.30 -15.45 -24.53
C ARG A 268 -11.99 -16.70 -25.10
N ARG A 269 -12.31 -17.69 -24.28
CA ARG A 269 -12.92 -18.97 -24.72
C ARG A 269 -14.26 -18.77 -25.43
N ARG A 270 -15.14 -17.91 -24.90
CA ARG A 270 -16.42 -17.52 -25.50
C ARG A 270 -16.27 -16.97 -26.92
N PHE A 271 -15.19 -16.23 -27.17
CA PHE A 271 -14.81 -15.71 -28.47
C PHE A 271 -13.73 -16.55 -29.19
N GLY A 272 -13.60 -17.85 -28.87
CA GLY A 272 -12.73 -18.78 -29.61
C GLY A 272 -11.23 -18.55 -29.43
N GLN A 273 -10.80 -18.07 -28.27
CA GLN A 273 -9.47 -17.51 -27.98
C GLN A 273 -9.16 -16.28 -28.88
N TYR A 274 -10.11 -15.34 -28.95
CA TYR A 274 -10.18 -14.25 -29.96
C TYR A 274 -9.96 -14.80 -31.38
N ALA A 275 -10.76 -15.82 -31.69
CA ALA A 275 -10.68 -16.71 -32.84
C ALA A 275 -9.25 -17.23 -33.14
N ALA A 276 -8.43 -17.47 -32.12
CA ALA A 276 -6.99 -17.73 -32.18
C ALA A 276 -6.20 -16.55 -32.81
N ALA A 277 -6.23 -15.41 -32.12
CA ALA A 277 -5.41 -14.21 -32.36
C ALA A 277 -5.27 -13.82 -33.84
N THR A 278 -6.40 -13.76 -34.57
CA THR A 278 -6.45 -13.42 -36.01
C THR A 278 -5.51 -14.25 -36.92
N ARG A 279 -5.28 -15.52 -36.58
CA ARG A 279 -4.74 -16.65 -37.39
C ARG A 279 -3.95 -16.27 -38.65
N ARG A 280 -2.62 -16.29 -38.52
CA ARG A 280 -1.61 -16.00 -39.56
C ARG A 280 -1.67 -14.54 -40.04
N ARG A 281 -0.63 -13.76 -39.69
CA ARG A 281 -0.27 -12.54 -40.45
C ARG A 281 -0.28 -12.89 -41.94
N HIS A 282 -1.04 -12.18 -42.77
CA HIS A 282 -1.31 -12.61 -44.15
C HIS A 282 -0.01 -12.75 -44.96
N VAL A 283 0.24 -13.93 -45.52
CA VAL A 283 1.53 -14.27 -46.15
C VAL A 283 1.54 -13.89 -47.64
N GLY A 284 1.96 -12.65 -47.90
CA GLY A 284 2.73 -12.22 -49.08
C GLY A 284 2.04 -12.18 -50.46
N PRO A 285 2.80 -11.85 -51.53
CA PRO A 285 4.21 -11.41 -51.58
C PRO A 285 4.39 -9.98 -52.15
N PHE A 286 5.65 -9.50 -52.21
CA PHE A 286 6.19 -8.34 -52.98
C PHE A 286 5.31 -7.08 -53.22
N ASP A 287 5.77 -5.90 -52.76
CA ASP A 287 6.43 -4.96 -53.70
C ASP A 287 7.38 -3.95 -53.00
N THR A 288 8.00 -3.04 -53.76
CA THR A 288 9.25 -2.31 -53.48
C THR A 288 9.30 -1.25 -52.37
N THR A 289 10.50 -1.20 -51.76
CA THR A 289 11.21 -0.09 -51.07
C THR A 289 11.49 1.14 -51.96
N PRO A 290 12.17 2.24 -51.48
CA PRO A 290 12.44 2.72 -50.11
C PRO A 290 12.25 4.26 -49.89
N SER A 291 12.37 4.71 -48.63
CA SER A 291 12.82 6.09 -48.33
C SER A 291 13.78 6.21 -47.12
N ARG A 292 15.01 5.70 -47.31
CA ARG A 292 16.27 5.92 -46.55
C ARG A 292 16.39 5.51 -45.06
N PRO A 293 17.38 4.65 -44.70
CA PRO A 293 17.79 4.38 -43.32
C PRO A 293 18.99 5.24 -42.86
N LEU A 294 19.30 5.21 -41.55
CA LEU A 294 20.65 5.49 -41.03
C LEU A 294 21.53 4.22 -41.13
N PRO A 295 22.77 4.30 -41.63
CA PRO A 295 23.63 3.13 -41.81
C PRO A 295 24.57 2.89 -40.63
N LEU A 296 24.80 1.60 -40.28
CA LEU A 296 26.16 1.00 -40.12
C LEU A 296 26.14 -0.50 -39.75
N LEU A 297 25.05 -1.04 -39.17
CA LEU A 297 25.02 -2.42 -38.65
C LEU A 297 24.90 -3.53 -39.70
N LEU A 298 24.10 -3.31 -40.75
CA LEU A 298 23.63 -4.38 -41.64
C LEU A 298 24.73 -5.17 -42.41
N PRO A 299 25.87 -4.57 -42.82
CA PRO A 299 26.96 -5.31 -43.47
C PRO A 299 27.72 -6.26 -42.53
N LEU A 300 27.66 -6.03 -41.21
CA LEU A 300 28.29 -6.86 -40.19
C LEU A 300 27.43 -8.11 -39.90
N LEU A 301 26.13 -7.91 -39.69
CA LEU A 301 25.16 -9.00 -39.48
C LEU A 301 25.18 -10.01 -40.64
N ARG A 302 25.17 -9.51 -41.90
CA ARG A 302 25.24 -10.35 -43.10
C ARG A 302 26.56 -11.12 -43.30
N ARG A 303 27.58 -10.88 -42.46
CA ARG A 303 28.81 -11.69 -42.41
C ARG A 303 28.80 -12.72 -41.28
N LEU A 304 27.95 -12.54 -40.26
CA LEU A 304 27.73 -13.52 -39.19
C LEU A 304 26.81 -14.67 -39.66
N ASP A 305 25.81 -14.38 -40.48
CA ASP A 305 24.91 -15.39 -41.09
C ASP A 305 25.64 -16.50 -41.90
N ALA A 306 26.92 -16.30 -42.25
CA ALA A 306 27.72 -17.20 -43.06
C ALA A 306 28.54 -18.24 -42.26
N VAL A 307 28.51 -18.21 -40.92
CA VAL A 307 29.35 -19.07 -40.07
C VAL A 307 28.53 -20.19 -39.41
N PRO A 308 28.81 -21.49 -39.69
CA PRO A 308 28.11 -22.61 -39.07
C PRO A 308 28.53 -22.83 -37.60
N GLY A 309 27.84 -22.14 -36.69
CA GLY A 309 28.05 -22.24 -35.24
C GLY A 309 27.34 -21.06 -34.58
N ARG A 310 26.13 -21.28 -34.08
CA ARG A 310 25.21 -20.18 -33.77
C ARG A 310 25.63 -19.39 -32.53
N LEU A 311 25.70 -18.07 -32.71
CA LEU A 311 25.13 -17.12 -31.75
C LEU A 311 23.67 -16.87 -32.18
N THR A 312 22.76 -16.77 -31.23
CA THR A 312 21.41 -16.24 -31.44
C THR A 312 21.43 -14.74 -31.71
N HIS A 313 20.29 -14.15 -32.12
CA HIS A 313 20.20 -12.69 -32.28
C HIS A 313 20.40 -11.99 -30.93
N ASP A 314 19.90 -12.57 -29.84
CA ASP A 314 20.01 -12.04 -28.48
C ASP A 314 21.45 -12.10 -27.95
N GLU A 315 22.19 -13.19 -28.24
CA GLU A 315 23.64 -13.28 -27.96
C GLU A 315 24.47 -12.32 -28.83
N ALA A 316 24.05 -12.06 -30.07
CA ALA A 316 24.69 -11.08 -30.94
C ALA A 316 24.46 -9.64 -30.45
N ASP A 317 23.25 -9.30 -29.99
CA ASP A 317 22.94 -7.99 -29.40
C ASP A 317 23.64 -7.81 -28.04
N LEU A 318 23.80 -8.87 -27.23
CA LEU A 318 24.64 -8.86 -26.02
C LEU A 318 26.12 -8.58 -26.34
N LEU A 319 26.68 -9.25 -27.35
CA LEU A 319 28.04 -8.98 -27.83
C LEU A 319 28.18 -7.57 -28.40
N LEU A 320 27.16 -7.06 -29.09
CA LEU A 320 27.15 -5.70 -29.64
C LEU A 320 27.06 -4.64 -28.53
N ALA A 321 26.23 -4.87 -27.50
CA ALA A 321 26.14 -4.00 -26.33
C ALA A 321 27.48 -3.95 -25.56
N ALA A 322 28.10 -5.11 -25.31
CA ALA A 322 29.42 -5.20 -24.69
C ALA A 322 30.51 -4.51 -25.53
N ALA A 323 30.50 -4.69 -26.86
CA ALA A 323 31.40 -3.99 -27.76
C ALA A 323 31.14 -2.47 -27.81
N THR A 324 29.91 -2.03 -27.58
CA THR A 324 29.54 -0.60 -27.58
C THR A 324 29.91 0.10 -26.27
N GLU A 325 29.87 -0.57 -25.11
CA GLU A 325 30.52 -0.06 -23.89
C GLU A 325 32.04 -0.05 -24.04
N ALA A 326 32.65 -1.13 -24.54
CA ALA A 326 34.10 -1.22 -24.76
C ALA A 326 34.65 -0.25 -25.82
N ALA A 327 33.79 0.33 -26.65
CA ALA A 327 34.13 1.36 -27.64
C ALA A 327 33.94 2.81 -27.13
N GLN A 328 33.50 3.01 -25.88
CA GLN A 328 33.51 4.35 -25.28
C GLN A 328 34.96 4.76 -24.99
N PRO A 329 35.43 5.94 -25.46
CA PRO A 329 36.82 6.34 -25.25
C PRO A 329 37.10 6.57 -23.75
N ASP A 330 38.16 5.93 -23.26
CA ASP A 330 38.58 5.97 -21.86
C ASP A 330 38.54 7.39 -21.25
N ARG A 331 37.87 7.54 -20.11
CA ARG A 331 38.22 8.58 -19.13
C ARG A 331 39.46 8.14 -18.35
N ALA A 332 40.56 7.94 -19.08
CA ALA A 332 41.87 7.66 -18.52
C ALA A 332 42.32 8.81 -17.62
N ALA A 333 43.06 8.47 -16.57
CA ALA A 333 43.50 9.42 -15.55
C ALA A 333 44.36 10.56 -16.12
N GLN A 334 44.20 11.77 -15.57
CA GLN A 334 45.30 12.73 -15.56
C GLN A 334 46.26 12.39 -14.40
N PRO A 335 47.58 12.42 -14.61
CA PRO A 335 48.54 11.89 -13.64
C PRO A 335 49.03 12.94 -12.64
N ASP A 336 49.29 12.51 -11.41
CA ASP A 336 50.14 13.25 -10.48
C ASP A 336 51.59 13.33 -11.00
N ARG A 337 52.17 14.54 -11.00
CA ARG A 337 53.62 14.72 -10.94
C ARG A 337 53.99 16.05 -10.28
N ALA A 338 54.90 15.98 -9.31
CA ALA A 338 55.25 17.09 -8.43
C ALA A 338 56.52 17.83 -8.85
N ALA A 339 56.63 19.09 -8.40
CA ALA A 339 57.91 19.77 -8.14
C ALA A 339 57.75 20.86 -7.05
N GLN A 340 58.76 20.99 -6.20
CA GLN A 340 58.97 22.05 -5.18
C GLN A 340 59.89 23.16 -5.81
N PRO A 341 60.42 24.20 -5.10
CA PRO A 341 60.42 24.59 -3.67
C PRO A 341 59.98 26.08 -3.45
N ASP A 342 60.13 26.78 -2.31
CA ASP A 342 61.14 26.72 -1.24
C ASP A 342 60.78 27.45 0.07
N ARG A 343 61.44 27.04 1.17
CA ARG A 343 61.74 27.71 2.48
C ARG A 343 60.65 28.51 3.24
N ALA A 344 60.50 28.40 4.58
CA ALA A 344 61.31 27.77 5.65
C ALA A 344 60.37 27.34 6.83
N ALA A 345 60.77 26.94 8.05
CA ALA A 345 62.06 26.95 8.78
C ALA A 345 62.14 25.78 9.83
N GLN A 346 62.85 25.98 10.95
CA GLN A 346 63.08 25.01 12.04
C GLN A 346 63.37 25.74 13.38
N PRO A 347 63.31 25.11 14.59
CA PRO A 347 64.24 24.02 15.00
C PRO A 347 63.71 22.90 15.95
N ASN A 348 64.46 21.77 15.98
CA ASN A 348 64.76 20.77 17.07
C ASN A 348 63.87 20.65 18.34
N ARG A 349 63.65 19.51 19.04
CA ARG A 349 64.00 18.03 19.06
C ARG A 349 63.23 17.42 20.27
N ALA A 350 63.06 16.12 20.60
CA ALA A 350 63.20 14.74 20.05
C ALA A 350 62.29 13.83 20.97
N ALA A 351 62.33 12.49 21.17
CA ALA A 351 63.16 11.32 20.78
C ALA A 351 62.31 10.00 20.90
N GLN A 352 62.94 8.81 21.03
CA GLN A 352 62.34 7.44 21.12
C GLN A 352 63.26 6.49 21.94
N PRO A 353 63.02 5.15 22.19
CA PRO A 353 61.96 4.19 21.75
C PRO A 353 61.32 3.41 22.98
N ASN A 354 60.89 2.12 23.05
CA ASN A 354 61.03 0.91 22.20
C ASN A 354 60.05 -0.30 22.47
N HIS A 355 60.09 -1.28 21.55
CA HIS A 355 59.61 -2.69 21.43
C HIS A 355 58.95 -3.57 22.55
N THR A 356 57.85 -4.25 22.17
CA THR A 356 57.39 -5.70 22.32
C THR A 356 57.83 -6.58 23.52
N THR A 357 57.00 -7.46 24.15
CA THR A 357 56.32 -8.68 23.60
C THR A 357 55.09 -9.21 24.43
N GLN A 358 54.39 -10.25 23.91
CA GLN A 358 53.36 -11.14 24.55
C GLN A 358 53.98 -12.22 25.52
N PRO A 359 53.26 -13.20 26.18
CA PRO A 359 51.88 -13.74 25.97
C PRO A 359 51.04 -14.15 27.24
N ASN A 360 49.85 -14.76 27.07
CA ASN A 360 49.49 -16.05 27.75
C ASN A 360 48.34 -16.16 28.83
N HIS A 361 47.14 -16.65 28.45
CA HIS A 361 46.24 -17.60 29.20
C HIS A 361 45.54 -17.32 30.57
N THR A 362 44.21 -17.10 30.49
CA THR A 362 43.06 -17.84 31.12
C THR A 362 43.10 -18.44 32.55
N THR A 363 42.08 -18.11 33.39
CA THR A 363 40.95 -19.01 33.83
C THR A 363 39.82 -18.31 34.62
N GLN A 364 38.64 -18.94 34.69
CA GLN A 364 37.45 -18.67 35.54
C GLN A 364 37.49 -19.58 36.83
N PRO A 365 36.53 -19.61 37.83
CA PRO A 365 35.07 -19.31 37.73
C PRO A 365 34.26 -18.77 38.98
N ASN A 366 32.99 -18.41 38.70
CA ASN A 366 31.72 -18.69 39.45
C ASN A 366 31.24 -18.04 40.80
N HIS A 367 29.90 -17.92 40.83
CA HIS A 367 28.90 -17.98 41.95
C HIS A 367 28.53 -16.77 42.84
N THR A 368 27.54 -15.99 42.36
CA THR A 368 26.19 -15.77 42.95
C THR A 368 25.93 -15.80 44.47
N THR A 369 25.35 -14.73 45.03
CA THR A 369 24.13 -14.77 45.90
C THR A 369 23.48 -13.39 46.15
N GLN A 370 22.16 -13.37 46.39
CA GLN A 370 21.35 -12.29 47.01
C GLN A 370 20.87 -12.79 48.42
N PRO A 371 19.99 -12.13 49.24
CA PRO A 371 19.21 -10.89 49.04
C PRO A 371 18.97 -9.95 50.29
N ASN A 372 18.17 -8.89 50.05
CA ASN A 372 17.10 -8.31 50.91
C ASN A 372 17.26 -7.12 51.91
N HIS A 373 16.30 -6.18 51.77
CA HIS A 373 15.54 -5.37 52.76
C HIS A 373 16.11 -4.17 53.57
N THR A 374 15.95 -2.98 52.98
CA THR A 374 15.15 -1.81 53.46
C THR A 374 15.03 -1.42 54.95
N THR A 375 15.38 -0.16 55.29
CA THR A 375 14.55 0.77 56.12
C THR A 375 15.05 2.24 56.05
N GLN A 376 14.17 3.23 56.33
CA GLN A 376 14.49 4.68 56.48
C GLN A 376 14.57 5.09 57.96
N PRO A 377 15.10 6.30 58.31
CA PRO A 377 14.21 7.42 58.67
C PRO A 377 14.69 8.84 58.23
N ASN A 378 14.00 9.91 58.69
CA ASN A 378 13.94 11.26 58.08
C ASN A 378 14.64 12.42 58.85
N HIS A 379 15.09 13.45 58.09
CA HIS A 379 15.26 14.91 58.41
C HIS A 379 16.17 15.34 59.61
N THR A 380 16.65 16.59 59.81
CA THR A 380 16.28 17.98 59.36
C THR A 380 17.49 18.96 59.19
N THR A 381 17.34 20.02 58.36
CA THR A 381 17.99 21.39 58.36
C THR A 381 19.54 21.54 58.31
N GLN A 382 20.22 22.35 57.46
CA GLN A 382 20.06 23.71 56.82
C GLN A 382 20.33 24.94 57.72
N PRO A 383 20.71 26.14 57.20
CA PRO A 383 20.81 26.65 55.79
C PRO A 383 22.26 27.06 55.37
N ASN A 384 22.60 27.67 54.22
CA ASN A 384 21.96 28.67 53.33
C ASN A 384 22.66 28.62 51.91
N HIS A 385 22.48 29.44 50.87
CA HIS A 385 21.73 30.69 50.61
C HIS A 385 21.34 30.83 49.11
N THR A 386 20.66 31.90 48.67
CA THR A 386 19.88 31.92 47.39
C THR A 386 19.68 33.29 46.70
N THR A 387 20.19 33.50 45.47
CA THR A 387 19.80 34.59 44.51
C THR A 387 20.20 34.24 43.06
N GLN A 388 19.52 34.62 41.96
CA GLN A 388 18.10 34.90 41.61
C GLN A 388 18.03 35.00 40.04
N PRO A 389 16.87 34.89 39.33
CA PRO A 389 15.98 36.05 39.14
C PRO A 389 14.46 35.80 38.84
N ASN A 390 13.63 36.73 39.34
CA ASN A 390 12.36 37.31 38.84
C ASN A 390 11.08 36.52 38.41
N HIS A 391 9.98 37.02 38.99
CA HIS A 391 8.52 36.83 38.82
C HIS A 391 7.95 37.15 37.42
N THR A 392 6.80 36.68 36.90
CA THR A 392 5.46 36.19 37.37
C THR A 392 4.38 37.24 37.70
N THR A 393 3.19 37.12 37.06
CA THR A 393 1.89 37.63 37.56
C THR A 393 0.71 36.79 37.03
N GLN A 394 -0.40 36.72 37.79
CA GLN A 394 -1.63 35.96 37.49
C GLN A 394 -2.87 36.90 37.36
N PRO A 395 -4.02 36.41 36.83
CA PRO A 395 -5.19 37.23 36.51
C PRO A 395 -6.20 37.39 37.67
N ASN A 396 -7.25 38.19 37.47
CA ASN A 396 -8.41 38.29 38.37
C ASN A 396 -9.74 38.53 37.62
N HIS A 397 -10.88 38.36 38.31
CA HIS A 397 -12.17 37.99 37.68
C HIS A 397 -13.18 39.13 37.35
N THR A 398 -13.80 39.00 36.16
CA THR A 398 -15.21 39.29 35.76
C THR A 398 -15.98 40.56 36.22
N THR A 399 -16.65 41.22 35.27
CA THR A 399 -17.98 41.84 35.49
C THR A 399 -18.80 41.98 34.18
N GLN A 400 -20.12 41.86 34.30
CA GLN A 400 -21.21 42.12 33.32
C GLN A 400 -22.50 42.41 34.15
N PRO A 401 -23.67 42.84 33.59
CA PRO A 401 -24.05 43.11 32.19
C PRO A 401 -24.75 44.49 31.96
N ASN A 402 -25.15 44.84 30.70
CA ASN A 402 -26.56 45.16 30.29
C ASN A 402 -26.78 46.04 29.02
N HIS A 403 -27.71 45.56 28.17
CA HIS A 403 -28.78 46.27 27.41
C HIS A 403 -28.55 47.38 26.34
N THR A 404 -28.68 46.97 25.06
CA THR A 404 -29.60 47.47 23.98
C THR A 404 -29.71 48.96 23.58
N THR A 405 -29.51 49.26 22.28
CA THR A 405 -30.54 49.78 21.32
C THR A 405 -30.05 49.91 19.85
N GLN A 406 -30.98 50.16 18.92
CA GLN A 406 -30.87 50.40 17.45
C GLN A 406 -32.07 51.32 17.06
N PRO A 407 -32.22 51.92 15.84
CA PRO A 407 -31.33 52.20 14.70
C PRO A 407 -31.24 53.75 14.41
N ASP A 408 -30.75 54.31 13.27
CA ASP A 408 -31.47 54.47 11.96
C ASP A 408 -30.61 55.16 10.83
N ARG A 409 -31.23 55.51 9.69
CA ARG A 409 -30.70 56.06 8.40
C ARG A 409 -30.46 57.60 8.40
N ALA A 410 -30.03 58.34 7.36
CA ALA A 410 -29.85 58.18 5.88
C ALA A 410 -28.68 59.11 5.37
N ALA A 411 -28.34 59.38 4.09
CA ALA A 411 -29.00 59.26 2.78
C ALA A 411 -28.01 59.21 1.56
N GLN A 412 -28.54 59.32 0.33
CA GLN A 412 -27.93 59.25 -1.02
C GLN A 412 -28.77 60.17 -1.98
N PRO A 413 -28.56 60.33 -3.32
CA PRO A 413 -27.51 59.87 -4.26
C PRO A 413 -27.09 60.95 -5.35
N ASP A 414 -26.70 60.48 -6.56
CA ASP A 414 -26.77 61.10 -7.92
C ASP A 414 -25.57 61.91 -8.51
N ARG A 415 -25.28 61.86 -9.83
CA ARG A 415 -25.44 60.79 -10.88
C ARG A 415 -24.63 61.08 -12.17
N ALA A 416 -24.08 60.03 -12.80
CA ALA A 416 -23.74 59.81 -14.23
C ALA A 416 -23.07 60.90 -15.14
N THR A 417 -21.99 60.53 -15.85
CA THR A 417 -21.88 60.57 -17.35
C THR A 417 -20.61 59.90 -17.93
N GLN A 418 -20.66 59.58 -19.23
CA GLN A 418 -19.62 59.15 -20.21
C GLN A 418 -20.02 59.76 -21.58
N PRO A 419 -19.32 59.58 -22.73
CA PRO A 419 -17.93 59.15 -23.03
C PRO A 419 -17.17 60.17 -23.95
N GLY A 420 -15.96 59.86 -24.44
CA GLY A 420 -15.33 60.58 -25.58
C GLY A 420 -13.88 60.14 -25.91
N PRO A 421 -13.38 60.27 -27.17
CA PRO A 421 -12.26 59.44 -27.67
C PRO A 421 -11.07 60.16 -28.37
N ASP A 422 -10.14 59.33 -28.88
CA ASP A 422 -9.12 59.57 -29.94
C ASP A 422 -7.83 60.38 -29.64
N GLY A 423 -6.77 60.09 -30.42
CA GLY A 423 -5.43 60.74 -30.43
C GLY A 423 -5.17 61.47 -31.76
N PRO A 424 -3.94 61.48 -32.36
CA PRO A 424 -2.65 60.92 -31.95
C PRO A 424 -1.44 61.90 -32.16
N ASP A 425 -0.22 61.34 -32.30
CA ASP A 425 1.03 61.90 -32.90
C ASP A 425 1.87 63.01 -32.22
N GLY A 426 3.17 63.04 -32.56
CA GLY A 426 4.22 63.98 -32.12
C GLY A 426 4.88 64.70 -33.32
N PRO A 427 6.23 64.90 -33.43
CA PRO A 427 7.33 64.50 -32.52
C PRO A 427 8.39 65.64 -32.29
N ASP A 428 9.63 65.23 -31.93
CA ASP A 428 10.95 65.91 -31.97
C ASP A 428 11.67 66.24 -30.63
N GLY A 429 13.01 66.12 -30.66
CA GLY A 429 13.97 66.37 -29.56
C GLY A 429 15.16 67.20 -30.06
N PRO A 430 16.44 66.97 -29.68
CA PRO A 430 17.00 66.03 -28.68
C PRO A 430 18.02 66.71 -27.69
N ASP A 431 18.63 65.95 -26.77
CA ASP A 431 20.10 65.96 -26.51
C ASP A 431 20.52 64.92 -25.44
N GLY A 432 21.81 64.54 -25.39
CA GLY A 432 22.39 63.50 -24.50
C GLY A 432 23.94 63.50 -24.53
N PRO A 433 24.66 62.39 -24.27
CA PRO A 433 24.25 61.00 -23.92
C PRO A 433 24.93 60.53 -22.57
N ASP A 434 25.08 59.25 -22.15
CA ASP A 434 24.86 57.93 -22.77
C ASP A 434 24.62 56.77 -21.78
N GLY A 435 25.59 56.48 -20.90
CA GLY A 435 25.91 55.09 -20.53
C GLY A 435 27.07 54.95 -19.54
N PRO A 436 27.74 53.77 -19.46
CA PRO A 436 27.50 52.53 -20.22
C PRO A 436 26.48 51.60 -19.52
N ARG A 437 25.41 51.14 -20.19
CA ARG A 437 25.30 50.00 -21.14
C ARG A 437 25.52 48.63 -20.46
N ARG A 438 24.53 47.74 -20.30
CA ARG A 438 23.62 47.03 -21.26
C ARG A 438 24.31 46.04 -22.22
N ILE A 439 23.77 44.81 -22.27
CA ILE A 439 23.33 44.11 -23.50
C ILE A 439 22.00 43.39 -23.22
N VAL A 440 21.14 43.29 -24.24
CA VAL A 440 19.91 42.47 -24.32
C VAL A 440 19.96 41.72 -25.66
N ALA A 441 19.37 40.53 -25.77
CA ALA A 441 19.19 39.84 -27.06
C ALA A 441 17.86 39.07 -27.10
N VAL A 442 17.28 38.94 -28.31
CA VAL A 442 15.97 38.31 -28.57
C VAL A 442 16.05 37.45 -29.83
N GLY A 443 15.57 36.21 -29.72
CA GLY A 443 14.89 35.49 -30.81
C GLY A 443 15.70 34.78 -31.90
N VAL A 444 14.98 33.85 -32.54
CA VAL A 444 15.17 33.29 -33.91
C VAL A 444 16.34 32.31 -34.15
N GLU A 445 15.92 31.11 -34.58
CA GLU A 445 16.50 30.08 -35.45
C GLU A 445 18.03 29.85 -35.65
N ALA A 446 18.34 28.56 -35.88
CA ALA A 446 19.43 28.05 -36.70
C ALA A 446 20.89 28.38 -36.31
N ARG A 447 21.57 27.42 -35.64
CA ARG A 447 22.86 26.83 -36.08
C ARG A 447 23.43 25.72 -35.16
N ILE A 448 22.83 24.53 -35.21
CA ILE A 448 23.63 23.27 -35.09
C ILE A 448 23.75 22.67 -36.50
N ALA A 449 24.42 23.43 -37.37
CA ALA A 449 24.49 23.16 -38.82
C ALA A 449 25.89 23.47 -39.41
N VAL A 450 26.94 23.44 -38.59
CA VAL A 450 28.33 23.76 -38.99
C VAL A 450 29.31 22.64 -38.61
N LEU A 451 29.23 22.09 -37.39
CA LEU A 451 30.20 21.08 -36.90
C LEU A 451 30.09 19.68 -37.54
N LEU A 452 29.09 19.42 -38.39
CA LEU A 452 28.99 18.21 -39.22
C LEU A 452 29.19 18.48 -40.73
N ARG A 453 29.96 19.53 -41.09
CA ARG A 453 30.36 19.81 -42.49
C ARG A 453 31.87 19.73 -42.76
N ALA A 454 32.66 19.27 -41.78
CA ALA A 454 34.11 19.08 -41.92
C ALA A 454 34.55 17.63 -42.21
N ALA A 455 33.70 16.62 -41.92
CA ALA A 455 34.03 15.19 -42.03
C ALA A 455 33.36 14.48 -43.24
N ALA A 456 32.87 15.24 -44.22
CA ALA A 456 32.07 14.74 -45.34
C ALA A 456 32.63 15.11 -46.73
N ARG A 457 33.96 15.18 -46.87
CA ARG A 457 34.68 15.33 -48.15
C ARG A 457 35.96 14.50 -48.10
N ARG A 458 36.23 13.71 -49.16
CA ARG A 458 37.06 12.48 -49.21
C ARG A 458 36.28 11.26 -48.67
N ALA A 459 36.07 10.18 -49.43
CA ALA A 459 36.39 9.96 -50.85
C ALA A 459 35.34 9.08 -51.55
N THR A 460 35.26 9.21 -52.88
CA THR A 460 34.55 8.31 -53.80
C THR A 460 35.46 7.14 -54.24
N PRO A 461 34.90 6.02 -54.72
CA PRO A 461 35.65 4.81 -55.10
C PRO A 461 36.18 4.84 -56.54
N GLN A 462 36.75 3.70 -56.99
CA GLN A 462 37.39 3.38 -58.30
C GLN A 462 38.89 3.76 -58.40
N ALA A 463 39.78 2.98 -59.04
CA ALA A 463 39.71 1.58 -59.53
C ALA A 463 41.13 1.04 -59.88
N GLU A 464 41.18 -0.17 -60.49
CA GLU A 464 42.25 -0.77 -61.33
C GLU A 464 43.34 -1.65 -60.69
N PHE A 465 43.99 -2.44 -61.57
CA PHE A 465 44.82 -3.63 -61.32
C PHE A 465 46.34 -3.36 -61.37
N SER A 466 47.14 -4.21 -60.72
CA SER A 466 48.42 -4.70 -61.26
C SER A 466 48.86 -6.00 -60.56
N ASP A 467 49.46 -6.94 -61.30
CA ASP A 467 49.93 -8.25 -60.82
C ASP A 467 51.16 -8.19 -59.89
N GLY A 468 51.42 -9.26 -59.11
CA GLY A 468 52.64 -9.34 -58.27
C GLY A 468 52.71 -10.44 -57.19
N ASP A 469 52.61 -11.72 -57.57
CA ASP A 469 53.04 -12.89 -56.76
C ASP A 469 54.59 -13.09 -56.88
N PRO A 470 55.33 -13.91 -56.08
CA PRO A 470 54.88 -14.89 -55.08
C PRO A 470 55.65 -14.97 -53.74
N GLY A 471 55.09 -15.75 -52.79
CA GLY A 471 55.83 -16.41 -51.69
C GLY A 471 55.26 -16.18 -50.28
N GLY A 472 54.90 -17.19 -49.49
CA GLY A 472 54.92 -18.64 -49.74
C GLY A 472 54.29 -19.47 -48.60
N ASP A 473 54.41 -20.80 -48.70
CA ASP A 473 54.15 -21.82 -47.66
C ASP A 473 52.71 -21.99 -47.11
N SER A 474 51.84 -22.53 -47.98
CA SER A 474 50.88 -23.61 -47.62
C SER A 474 51.64 -24.96 -47.63
N PRO A 475 51.26 -26.03 -46.87
CA PRO A 475 49.98 -26.77 -47.02
C PRO A 475 49.38 -27.21 -45.64
N ILE A 476 48.31 -28.02 -45.47
CA ILE A 476 47.77 -29.20 -46.20
C ILE A 476 46.23 -29.29 -46.03
N ASP A 477 45.51 -29.67 -47.10
CA ASP A 477 44.09 -30.07 -47.08
C ASP A 477 43.86 -31.50 -46.56
N LEU A 478 42.66 -31.82 -46.04
CA LEU A 478 42.09 -33.17 -46.19
C LEU A 478 40.56 -33.23 -46.05
N LEU A 479 39.90 -33.81 -47.06
CA LEU A 479 38.49 -34.22 -47.05
C LEU A 479 38.34 -35.68 -46.55
N VAL A 480 37.17 -36.01 -45.99
CA VAL A 480 36.45 -37.31 -46.04
C VAL A 480 35.11 -37.06 -45.30
N ALA A 481 33.96 -37.02 -45.99
CA ALA A 481 33.04 -38.14 -46.26
C ALA A 481 32.45 -38.81 -44.99
N GLY A 482 31.13 -39.06 -44.98
CA GLY A 482 30.38 -39.53 -43.80
C GLY A 482 29.48 -40.75 -44.05
N SER A 483 28.75 -41.18 -43.02
CA SER A 483 27.80 -42.31 -43.06
C SER A 483 26.72 -42.21 -41.96
N GLU A 484 25.70 -43.06 -42.02
CA GLU A 484 24.55 -43.07 -41.10
C GLU A 484 24.78 -43.85 -39.79
N ALA A 485 23.83 -43.66 -38.86
CA ALA A 485 23.34 -44.61 -37.84
C ALA A 485 24.21 -44.99 -36.62
N GLY A 486 23.53 -45.19 -35.47
CA GLY A 486 24.02 -46.08 -34.41
C GLY A 486 23.99 -45.54 -32.97
N TYR A 487 23.08 -46.08 -32.16
CA TYR A 487 23.07 -46.03 -30.69
C TYR A 487 24.45 -46.28 -30.03
N ALA A 488 24.83 -45.44 -29.05
CA ALA A 488 25.30 -45.85 -27.71
C ALA A 488 25.58 -44.63 -26.82
N ALA A 489 25.55 -44.80 -25.50
CA ALA A 489 25.93 -43.76 -24.52
C ALA A 489 27.27 -44.08 -23.86
N THR A 490 28.16 -43.08 -23.76
CA THR A 490 29.36 -43.13 -22.92
C THR A 490 29.62 -41.76 -22.31
N VAL A 491 29.90 -41.70 -21.01
CA VAL A 491 30.35 -40.48 -20.32
C VAL A 491 31.87 -40.35 -20.49
N GLY A 492 32.38 -39.18 -20.89
CA GLY A 492 33.83 -38.96 -20.98
C GLY A 492 34.25 -37.54 -21.38
N ASN A 493 35.05 -36.93 -20.50
CA ASN A 493 35.97 -35.82 -20.72
C ASN A 493 35.46 -34.53 -21.41
N VAL A 494 35.19 -33.52 -20.57
CA VAL A 494 35.36 -32.12 -20.94
C VAL A 494 36.85 -31.87 -21.22
N SER A 495 37.17 -31.40 -22.43
CA SER A 495 38.49 -30.84 -22.77
C SER A 495 38.39 -29.31 -22.78
N ALA A 496 39.40 -28.63 -22.23
CA ALA A 496 39.32 -27.19 -21.95
C ALA A 496 39.25 -26.32 -23.22
N VAL A 497 38.35 -25.32 -23.19
CA VAL A 497 38.39 -24.16 -24.08
C VAL A 497 38.83 -22.97 -23.25
N GLU A 498 40.06 -22.47 -23.46
CA GLU A 498 40.56 -21.25 -22.82
C GLU A 498 39.92 -19.99 -23.44
N ALA A 499 38.64 -19.78 -23.18
CA ALA A 499 38.00 -18.49 -23.42
C ALA A 499 38.52 -17.48 -22.38
N ARG A 500 39.45 -16.60 -22.77
CA ARG A 500 39.90 -15.46 -21.94
C ARG A 500 38.81 -14.38 -21.86
N VAL A 501 37.77 -14.66 -21.07
CA VAL A 501 36.73 -13.70 -20.71
C VAL A 501 37.28 -12.65 -19.74
N ALA A 502 36.91 -11.39 -19.91
CA ALA A 502 37.33 -10.31 -19.04
C ALA A 502 36.74 -10.44 -17.61
N PRO A 503 37.46 -10.03 -16.55
CA PRO A 503 36.97 -10.14 -15.19
C PRO A 503 35.80 -9.17 -14.93
N GLY A 504 34.59 -9.72 -14.77
CA GLY A 504 33.40 -8.95 -14.36
C GLY A 504 32.03 -9.46 -14.84
N GLY A 505 31.99 -10.36 -15.83
CA GLY A 505 30.73 -10.91 -16.37
C GLY A 505 30.11 -12.01 -15.51
N LEU A 506 28.78 -11.98 -15.32
CA LEU A 506 28.00 -13.09 -14.75
C LEU A 506 27.49 -13.97 -15.89
N VAL A 507 27.72 -15.29 -15.83
CA VAL A 507 27.18 -16.26 -16.81
C VAL A 507 26.43 -17.36 -16.07
N ALA A 508 25.13 -17.18 -15.87
CA ALA A 508 24.25 -18.19 -15.27
C ALA A 508 23.73 -19.14 -16.37
N VAL A 509 24.44 -20.24 -16.60
CA VAL A 509 23.97 -21.29 -17.53
C VAL A 509 22.88 -22.11 -16.85
N HIS A 510 21.67 -22.16 -17.42
CA HIS A 510 20.69 -23.19 -17.03
C HIS A 510 19.83 -23.67 -18.21
N GLY A 511 20.11 -24.89 -18.68
CA GLY A 511 19.23 -25.61 -19.58
C GLY A 511 18.01 -26.14 -18.83
N TYR A 512 16.94 -25.34 -18.71
CA TYR A 512 15.63 -25.80 -18.23
C TYR A 512 14.43 -25.23 -19.03
N ALA A 513 14.66 -24.77 -20.26
CA ALA A 513 13.63 -24.13 -21.07
C ALA A 513 12.62 -25.10 -21.72
N GLU A 514 13.04 -26.35 -21.98
CA GLU A 514 12.33 -27.26 -22.92
C GLU A 514 11.09 -27.99 -22.36
N ARG A 515 10.78 -27.85 -21.06
CA ARG A 515 9.58 -28.49 -20.47
C ARG A 515 8.62 -27.56 -19.71
N THR A 516 8.98 -26.30 -19.51
CA THR A 516 8.16 -25.31 -18.80
C THR A 516 7.74 -24.11 -19.65
N GLY A 517 8.30 -23.95 -20.85
CA GLY A 517 8.01 -22.80 -21.74
C GLY A 517 8.65 -21.52 -21.22
N GLY A 518 9.98 -21.48 -21.32
CA GLY A 518 10.84 -20.51 -20.63
C GLY A 518 10.37 -19.05 -20.68
N ARG A 519 10.35 -18.43 -19.50
CA ARG A 519 10.43 -16.98 -19.30
C ARG A 519 11.56 -16.72 -18.32
N ASP A 520 12.28 -15.63 -18.51
CA ASP A 520 13.56 -15.46 -17.83
C ASP A 520 13.42 -15.15 -16.33
N LEU A 521 14.34 -15.70 -15.54
CA LEU A 521 14.40 -15.47 -14.10
C LEU A 521 14.79 -14.01 -13.79
N VAL A 522 15.49 -13.36 -14.73
CA VAL A 522 15.93 -11.98 -14.63
C VAL A 522 14.77 -10.98 -14.76
N ASP A 523 13.83 -11.22 -15.68
CA ASP A 523 12.73 -10.27 -15.96
C ASP A 523 11.75 -10.15 -14.78
N HIS A 524 11.43 -11.27 -14.11
CA HIS A 524 10.55 -11.25 -12.94
C HIS A 524 11.13 -10.44 -11.77
N LEU A 525 12.46 -10.48 -11.59
CA LEU A 525 13.16 -9.71 -10.55
C LEU A 525 13.21 -8.19 -10.83
N VAL A 526 12.85 -7.76 -12.05
CA VAL A 526 12.75 -6.34 -12.47
C VAL A 526 11.30 -5.85 -12.46
N ALA A 527 10.32 -6.71 -12.81
CA ALA A 527 8.93 -6.33 -12.99
C ALA A 527 8.18 -5.88 -11.70
N ALA A 528 8.63 -6.28 -10.51
CA ALA A 528 7.96 -6.01 -9.24
C ALA A 528 8.11 -4.53 -8.73
N GLY A 529 7.48 -3.57 -9.42
CA GLY A 529 7.67 -2.12 -9.24
C GLY A 529 6.78 -1.38 -8.23
N GLY A 530 6.09 -2.08 -7.32
CA GLY A 530 4.83 -1.65 -6.70
C GLY A 530 4.78 -0.66 -5.51
N TYR A 531 5.85 0.03 -5.10
CA TYR A 531 5.80 0.98 -3.95
C TYR A 531 6.53 2.32 -4.19
N ARG A 532 6.32 3.29 -3.27
CA ARG A 532 7.04 4.57 -3.11
C ARG A 532 7.03 4.97 -1.61
N PRO A 533 8.03 5.68 -1.07
CA PRO A 533 9.45 5.65 -1.44
C PRO A 533 10.35 5.56 -0.18
N VAL A 534 10.74 4.34 0.21
CA VAL A 534 11.98 4.12 1.00
C VAL A 534 13.07 3.66 0.01
N GLN A 535 14.34 3.93 0.31
CA GLN A 535 15.44 3.90 -0.67
C GLN A 535 15.65 2.50 -1.29
N ARG A 536 15.18 2.30 -2.53
CA ARG A 536 15.42 1.05 -3.27
C ARG A 536 16.89 0.89 -3.66
N VAL A 537 17.65 0.20 -2.83
CA VAL A 537 18.85 -0.55 -3.24
C VAL A 537 18.37 -1.79 -4.00
N GLY A 538 17.85 -1.59 -5.22
CA GLY A 538 17.11 -2.60 -5.96
C GLY A 538 17.92 -3.87 -6.31
N THR A 539 17.23 -4.94 -6.72
CA THR A 539 17.77 -6.30 -6.90
C THR A 539 19.09 -6.36 -7.70
N LEU A 540 19.24 -5.49 -8.72
CA LEU A 540 20.48 -5.34 -9.50
C LEU A 540 21.71 -4.97 -8.66
N ALA A 541 21.56 -4.27 -7.53
CA ALA A 541 22.64 -3.93 -6.61
C ALA A 541 22.98 -5.06 -5.62
N LEU A 542 22.06 -6.01 -5.41
CA LEU A 542 22.35 -7.28 -4.74
C LEU A 542 23.11 -8.20 -5.71
N LEU A 543 22.59 -8.36 -6.93
CA LEU A 543 23.21 -9.14 -8.02
C LEU A 543 24.62 -8.62 -8.39
N ARG A 544 24.81 -7.29 -8.53
CA ARG A 544 26.14 -6.67 -8.76
C ARG A 544 27.12 -6.80 -7.59
N LYS A 545 26.71 -7.36 -6.45
CA LYS A 545 27.57 -7.64 -5.29
C LYS A 545 27.71 -9.14 -4.98
N THR A 546 26.87 -10.03 -5.53
CA THR A 546 27.10 -11.49 -5.47
C THR A 546 28.09 -11.98 -6.52
N THR A 547 28.29 -11.22 -7.60
CA THR A 547 29.19 -11.48 -8.74
C THR A 547 30.63 -11.88 -8.40
N THR A 548 31.16 -11.54 -7.22
CA THR A 548 32.56 -11.81 -6.85
C THR A 548 32.84 -13.24 -6.42
N ALA A 549 31.84 -14.08 -6.15
CA ALA A 549 32.05 -15.50 -5.83
C ALA A 549 30.79 -16.36 -6.05
N GLY A 550 30.98 -17.56 -6.62
CA GLY A 550 30.06 -18.70 -6.55
C GLY A 550 28.65 -18.46 -7.09
N LEU A 551 28.40 -18.89 -8.34
CA LEU A 551 27.05 -19.04 -8.88
C LEU A 551 26.41 -20.32 -8.31
N VAL A 552 25.31 -20.17 -7.56
CA VAL A 552 24.47 -21.28 -7.11
C VAL A 552 23.35 -21.50 -8.13
N PRO A 553 23.19 -22.71 -8.69
CA PRO A 553 22.08 -23.00 -9.62
C PRO A 553 20.76 -23.07 -8.86
N ILE A 554 19.90 -22.06 -9.02
CA ILE A 554 18.61 -21.97 -8.31
C ILE A 554 17.55 -22.94 -8.88
N GLY A 555 17.67 -23.32 -10.16
CA GLY A 555 16.70 -24.15 -10.90
C GLY A 555 16.23 -25.42 -10.16
N PRO A 556 17.15 -26.32 -9.74
CA PRO A 556 16.78 -27.59 -9.09
C PRO A 556 16.03 -27.41 -7.76
N HIS A 557 16.26 -26.29 -7.06
CA HIS A 557 15.54 -25.98 -5.83
C HIS A 557 14.11 -25.52 -6.11
N LEU A 558 13.87 -24.82 -7.24
CA LEU A 558 12.52 -24.49 -7.71
C LEU A 558 11.77 -25.72 -8.26
N GLU A 559 12.48 -26.66 -8.89
CA GLU A 559 11.94 -27.96 -9.29
C GLU A 559 11.49 -28.78 -8.07
N ASN A 560 12.34 -28.90 -7.06
CA ASN A 560 12.03 -29.62 -5.82
C ASN A 560 10.90 -28.93 -5.02
N MET A 561 10.80 -27.60 -5.07
CA MET A 561 9.68 -26.85 -4.50
C MET A 561 8.36 -27.11 -5.24
N ALA A 562 8.37 -27.25 -6.57
CA ALA A 562 7.18 -27.26 -7.40
C ALA A 562 6.05 -28.23 -6.94
N PRO A 563 6.31 -29.51 -6.59
CA PRO A 563 5.28 -30.43 -6.10
C PRO A 563 4.85 -30.20 -4.64
N VAL A 564 5.59 -29.39 -3.87
CA VAL A 564 5.32 -29.17 -2.44
C VAL A 564 4.15 -28.21 -2.26
N ARG A 565 3.19 -28.60 -1.42
CA ARG A 565 1.97 -27.83 -1.13
C ARG A 565 2.31 -26.51 -0.41
N GLY A 566 1.71 -25.41 -0.88
CA GLY A 566 1.87 -24.06 -0.32
C GLY A 566 1.61 -23.00 -1.38
N TRP A 567 1.75 -21.72 -1.01
CA TRP A 567 1.34 -20.59 -1.85
C TRP A 567 2.50 -19.79 -2.48
N LEU A 568 3.73 -19.97 -2.01
CA LEU A 568 4.93 -19.30 -2.53
C LEU A 568 5.10 -19.47 -4.05
N ALA A 569 5.19 -18.35 -4.77
CA ALA A 569 5.35 -18.31 -6.22
C ALA A 569 6.84 -18.51 -6.66
N PRO A 570 7.11 -18.95 -7.91
CA PRO A 570 8.47 -19.25 -8.36
C PRO A 570 9.44 -18.06 -8.38
N ASP A 571 8.92 -16.84 -8.59
CA ASP A 571 9.64 -15.57 -8.57
C ASP A 571 9.92 -15.10 -7.13
N GLU A 572 8.96 -15.25 -6.22
CA GLU A 572 9.15 -15.05 -4.78
C GLU A 572 10.21 -16.01 -4.24
N ALA A 573 10.13 -17.29 -4.61
CA ALA A 573 11.12 -18.31 -4.28
C ALA A 573 12.51 -17.98 -4.86
N ALA A 574 12.60 -17.39 -6.06
CA ALA A 574 13.87 -16.96 -6.64
C ALA A 574 14.50 -15.79 -5.84
N LEU A 575 13.69 -14.83 -5.37
CA LEU A 575 14.16 -13.79 -4.45
C LEU A 575 14.62 -14.39 -3.12
N LEU A 576 13.85 -15.33 -2.56
CA LEU A 576 14.17 -16.02 -1.30
C LEU A 576 15.50 -16.81 -1.40
N ALA A 577 15.72 -17.50 -2.52
CA ALA A 577 16.97 -18.19 -2.83
C ALA A 577 18.17 -17.21 -2.89
N LEU A 578 18.02 -16.05 -3.54
CA LEU A 578 19.06 -15.02 -3.60
C LEU A 578 19.35 -14.40 -2.23
N CYS A 579 18.33 -14.16 -1.40
CA CYS A 579 18.50 -13.68 -0.03
C CYS A 579 19.21 -14.70 0.85
N THR A 580 18.88 -15.99 0.72
CA THR A 580 19.57 -17.09 1.40
C THR A 580 21.04 -17.19 0.97
N ALA A 581 21.29 -17.15 -0.33
CA ALA A 581 22.64 -17.22 -0.90
C ALA A 581 23.54 -16.03 -0.56
N TRP A 582 22.94 -14.91 -0.13
CA TRP A 582 23.63 -13.75 0.43
C TRP A 582 23.80 -13.84 1.95
N ALA A 583 22.75 -14.21 2.68
CA ALA A 583 22.76 -14.32 4.14
C ALA A 583 23.88 -15.27 4.63
N LEU A 584 24.06 -16.39 3.93
CA LEU A 584 25.13 -17.37 4.19
C LEU A 584 26.56 -16.87 3.87
N ARG A 585 26.72 -15.64 3.35
CA ARG A 585 28.02 -14.98 3.14
C ARG A 585 28.38 -14.00 4.25
N LEU A 586 27.49 -13.79 5.23
CA LEU A 586 27.81 -12.99 6.42
C LEU A 586 28.84 -13.72 7.30
N PRO A 587 29.70 -13.01 8.05
CA PRO A 587 30.58 -13.64 9.03
C PRO A 587 29.75 -14.33 10.11
N ASP A 588 30.01 -15.62 10.33
CA ASP A 588 29.27 -16.50 11.25
C ASP A 588 27.74 -16.40 11.12
N PRO A 589 27.14 -16.91 10.03
CA PRO A 589 25.74 -16.64 9.68
C PRO A 589 24.70 -17.30 10.60
N GLY A 590 25.13 -18.06 11.63
CA GLY A 590 24.22 -18.71 12.58
C GLY A 590 23.15 -19.56 11.88
N ALA A 591 21.88 -19.26 12.14
CA ALA A 591 20.74 -19.94 11.54
C ALA A 591 20.06 -19.14 10.41
N ILE A 592 19.31 -19.87 9.59
CA ILE A 592 18.17 -19.38 8.82
C ILE A 592 16.91 -19.80 9.59
N VAL A 593 15.94 -18.91 9.76
CA VAL A 593 14.68 -19.20 10.47
C VAL A 593 13.51 -18.90 9.56
N GLU A 594 12.57 -19.84 9.47
CA GLU A 594 11.29 -19.68 8.78
C GLU A 594 10.17 -19.93 9.78
N VAL A 595 9.24 -18.98 9.90
CA VAL A 595 8.05 -19.08 10.76
C VAL A 595 6.83 -19.21 9.86
N GLY A 596 6.09 -20.31 9.99
CA GLY A 596 4.97 -20.65 9.08
C GLY A 596 5.34 -21.64 7.97
N SER A 597 6.32 -22.53 8.20
CA SER A 597 6.81 -23.48 7.20
C SER A 597 5.75 -24.41 6.58
N TYR A 598 4.57 -24.56 7.20
CA TYR A 598 3.40 -25.26 6.67
C TYR A 598 3.69 -26.69 6.19
N CYS A 599 3.74 -26.94 4.88
CA CYS A 599 4.10 -28.23 4.25
C CYS A 599 5.50 -28.23 3.60
N GLY A 600 6.33 -27.21 3.85
CA GLY A 600 7.75 -27.19 3.49
C GLY A 600 8.13 -26.43 2.22
N ARG A 601 7.20 -25.69 1.59
CA ARG A 601 7.41 -25.13 0.24
C ARG A 601 8.53 -24.09 0.18
N GLY A 602 8.53 -23.09 1.07
CA GLY A 602 9.67 -22.17 1.22
C GLY A 602 10.92 -22.88 1.75
N THR A 603 10.72 -23.76 2.72
CA THR A 603 11.78 -24.52 3.39
C THR A 603 12.66 -25.33 2.45
N VAL A 604 12.10 -25.94 1.39
CA VAL A 604 12.87 -26.69 0.38
C VAL A 604 13.78 -25.77 -0.43
N VAL A 605 13.39 -24.51 -0.66
CA VAL A 605 14.23 -23.50 -1.34
C VAL A 605 15.34 -23.01 -0.41
N LEU A 606 15.00 -22.69 0.84
CA LEU A 606 15.96 -22.29 1.88
C LEU A 606 17.02 -23.37 2.12
N GLY A 607 16.56 -24.60 2.38
CA GLY A 607 17.42 -25.76 2.66
C GLY A 607 18.23 -26.19 1.43
N GLY A 608 17.65 -26.11 0.23
CA GLY A 608 18.35 -26.38 -1.02
C GLY A 608 19.55 -25.48 -1.24
N VAL A 609 19.37 -24.16 -1.10
CA VAL A 609 20.46 -23.19 -1.24
C VAL A 609 21.49 -23.32 -0.10
N ALA A 610 21.05 -23.59 1.13
CA ALA A 610 21.95 -23.84 2.25
C ALA A 610 22.80 -25.10 2.05
N ALA A 611 22.22 -26.19 1.53
CA ALA A 611 22.94 -27.40 1.17
C ALA A 611 23.94 -27.18 0.02
N ALA A 612 23.55 -26.41 -1.01
CA ALA A 612 24.37 -26.14 -2.18
C ALA A 612 25.58 -25.22 -1.91
N ILE A 613 25.46 -24.32 -0.93
CA ILE A 613 26.59 -23.49 -0.45
C ILE A 613 27.43 -24.24 0.60
N GLY A 614 26.77 -25.03 1.45
CA GLY A 614 27.39 -25.72 2.58
C GLY A 614 27.73 -24.80 3.74
N GLY A 615 28.16 -25.41 4.86
CA GLY A 615 28.60 -24.69 6.06
C GLY A 615 27.90 -25.15 7.35
N PRO A 616 28.10 -24.40 8.46
CA PRO A 616 27.53 -24.74 9.76
C PRO A 616 26.04 -24.38 9.87
N ALA A 617 25.56 -23.41 9.09
CA ALA A 617 24.20 -22.90 9.18
C ALA A 617 23.12 -23.95 8.88
N ARG A 618 21.96 -23.81 9.53
CA ARG A 618 20.81 -24.70 9.37
C ARG A 618 19.52 -23.89 9.22
N VAL A 619 18.52 -24.50 8.59
CA VAL A 619 17.19 -23.90 8.36
C VAL A 619 16.25 -24.40 9.44
N HIS A 620 15.84 -23.54 10.37
CA HIS A 620 14.96 -23.89 11.48
C HIS A 620 13.52 -23.57 11.07
N ALA A 621 12.73 -24.62 10.83
CA ALA A 621 11.36 -24.55 10.31
C ALA A 621 10.37 -24.54 11.48
N VAL A 622 9.90 -23.36 11.87
CA VAL A 622 9.04 -23.10 13.03
C VAL A 622 7.58 -23.05 12.59
N ASP A 623 6.80 -24.05 12.99
CA ASP A 623 5.38 -24.14 12.67
C ASP A 623 4.68 -25.00 13.75
N PRO A 624 3.42 -24.72 14.15
CA PRO A 624 2.65 -25.63 15.01
C PRO A 624 2.36 -26.98 14.35
N PHE A 625 2.40 -27.01 13.02
CA PHE A 625 1.98 -28.09 12.11
C PHE A 625 0.53 -28.56 12.35
N ASP A 626 -0.33 -27.70 12.90
CA ASP A 626 -1.77 -27.91 13.09
C ASP A 626 -2.58 -27.68 11.80
N GLY A 627 -1.99 -26.96 10.82
CA GLY A 627 -2.61 -26.62 9.55
C GLY A 627 -3.60 -25.45 9.64
N VAL A 628 -3.50 -24.60 10.67
CA VAL A 628 -4.29 -23.37 10.80
C VAL A 628 -3.58 -22.23 10.05
N VAL A 629 -4.19 -21.73 8.98
CA VAL A 629 -3.64 -20.65 8.13
C VAL A 629 -4.62 -19.48 8.02
N GLY A 630 -4.12 -18.28 7.68
CA GLY A 630 -4.92 -17.06 7.53
C GLY A 630 -4.65 -16.02 8.63
N ALA A 631 -5.67 -15.25 9.02
CA ALA A 631 -5.52 -14.14 9.97
C ALA A 631 -6.57 -14.15 11.08
N VAL A 632 -6.13 -14.08 12.34
CA VAL A 632 -7.02 -14.07 13.51
C VAL A 632 -7.95 -12.85 13.48
N GLY A 633 -9.26 -13.10 13.40
CA GLY A 633 -10.29 -12.05 13.37
C GLY A 633 -10.73 -11.61 11.97
N ALA A 634 -10.13 -12.16 10.91
CA ALA A 634 -10.66 -12.11 9.54
C ALA A 634 -11.20 -13.51 9.20
N ASP A 635 -10.52 -14.24 8.31
CA ASP A 635 -10.78 -15.65 8.00
C ASP A 635 -9.57 -16.51 8.45
N LEU A 636 -9.85 -17.60 9.16
CA LEU A 636 -8.91 -18.70 9.43
C LEU A 636 -9.41 -19.95 8.71
N ALA A 637 -8.49 -20.71 8.11
CA ALA A 637 -8.77 -21.98 7.47
C ALA A 637 -7.99 -23.11 8.15
N GLU A 638 -8.69 -24.18 8.50
CA GLU A 638 -8.08 -25.43 8.98
C GLU A 638 -7.86 -26.37 7.80
N THR A 639 -6.62 -26.78 7.56
CA THR A 639 -6.27 -27.70 6.45
C THR A 639 -5.92 -29.12 6.90
N GLY A 640 -5.96 -29.37 8.21
CA GLY A 640 -5.47 -30.59 8.86
C GLY A 640 -3.94 -30.59 9.07
N PRO A 641 -3.42 -31.45 9.97
CA PRO A 641 -2.02 -31.39 10.40
C PRO A 641 -1.02 -31.64 9.27
N THR A 642 0.04 -30.83 9.21
CA THR A 642 0.95 -30.73 8.06
C THR A 642 2.32 -31.40 8.25
N LEU A 643 2.70 -31.78 9.48
CA LEU A 643 4.05 -32.28 9.81
C LEU A 643 4.48 -33.48 8.96
N ALA A 644 3.54 -34.35 8.58
CA ALA A 644 3.80 -35.50 7.71
C ALA A 644 4.06 -35.08 6.25
N GLU A 645 3.30 -34.12 5.71
CA GLU A 645 3.55 -33.56 4.37
C GLU A 645 4.89 -32.81 4.34
N PHE A 646 5.17 -32.00 5.38
CA PHE A 646 6.45 -31.32 5.56
C PHE A 646 7.63 -32.29 5.58
N THR A 647 7.58 -33.32 6.44
CA THR A 647 8.69 -34.27 6.60
C THR A 647 8.97 -35.00 5.30
N SER A 648 7.91 -35.46 4.61
CA SER A 648 8.04 -36.12 3.31
C SER A 648 8.62 -35.20 2.22
N ALA A 649 8.31 -33.90 2.22
CA ALA A 649 8.90 -32.94 1.30
C ALA A 649 10.41 -32.70 1.57
N ILE A 650 10.80 -32.58 2.84
CA ILE A 650 12.22 -32.41 3.24
C ILE A 650 13.04 -33.67 2.93
N GLU A 651 12.50 -34.87 3.19
CA GLU A 651 13.13 -36.15 2.84
C GLU A 651 13.25 -36.32 1.32
N ALA A 652 12.20 -36.04 0.55
CA ALA A 652 12.21 -36.17 -0.91
C ALA A 652 13.18 -35.16 -1.58
N ALA A 653 13.39 -34.00 -0.98
CA ALA A 653 14.39 -33.02 -1.42
C ALA A 653 15.83 -33.34 -0.96
N GLY A 654 16.02 -34.34 -0.09
CA GLY A 654 17.33 -34.73 0.46
C GLY A 654 17.89 -33.76 1.51
N LEU A 655 17.02 -33.05 2.25
CA LEU A 655 17.39 -31.90 3.08
C LEU A 655 17.38 -32.16 4.60
N ALA A 656 17.19 -33.41 5.03
CA ALA A 656 17.03 -33.77 6.45
C ALA A 656 18.22 -33.39 7.36
N ASP A 657 19.45 -33.37 6.84
CA ASP A 657 20.65 -32.95 7.59
C ASP A 657 20.83 -31.41 7.67
N VAL A 658 19.99 -30.65 6.96
CA VAL A 658 20.10 -29.19 6.77
C VAL A 658 18.89 -28.43 7.32
N VAL A 659 17.70 -29.06 7.29
CA VAL A 659 16.43 -28.50 7.76
C VAL A 659 16.04 -29.13 9.10
N LEU A 660 15.90 -28.30 10.13
CA LEU A 660 15.54 -28.70 11.49
C LEU A 660 14.10 -28.27 11.80
N PRO A 661 13.10 -29.18 11.79
CA PRO A 661 11.74 -28.83 12.22
C PRO A 661 11.70 -28.45 13.70
N ARG A 662 10.92 -27.42 14.01
CA ARG A 662 10.70 -26.90 15.37
C ARG A 662 9.18 -26.80 15.64
N PRO A 663 8.50 -27.92 15.93
CA PRO A 663 7.05 -27.92 16.15
C PRO A 663 6.63 -27.04 17.34
N GLY A 664 5.83 -26.01 17.08
CA GLY A 664 5.33 -25.07 18.10
C GLY A 664 5.01 -23.68 17.54
N ARG A 665 4.43 -22.81 18.38
CA ARG A 665 4.26 -21.39 18.03
C ARG A 665 5.56 -20.64 18.30
N SER A 666 5.88 -19.64 17.48
CA SER A 666 7.08 -18.81 17.58
C SER A 666 7.42 -18.36 19.01
N GLY A 667 6.42 -17.84 19.73
CA GLY A 667 6.54 -17.38 21.11
C GLY A 667 7.05 -18.42 22.11
N ASP A 668 6.79 -19.71 21.86
CA ASP A 668 7.15 -20.82 22.74
C ASP A 668 8.53 -21.43 22.42
N ILE A 669 9.11 -21.12 21.25
CA ILE A 669 10.41 -21.67 20.83
C ILE A 669 11.56 -20.96 21.57
N PRO A 670 12.36 -21.65 22.39
CA PRO A 670 13.57 -21.07 22.98
C PRO A 670 14.62 -20.79 21.89
N TRP A 671 15.39 -19.72 22.06
CA TRP A 671 16.30 -19.22 21.04
C TRP A 671 17.40 -18.34 21.65
N ASP A 672 18.64 -18.60 21.27
CA ASP A 672 19.86 -17.92 21.71
C ASP A 672 20.96 -17.83 20.61
N GLU A 673 20.73 -18.41 19.43
CA GLU A 673 21.66 -18.45 18.30
C GLU A 673 21.55 -17.19 17.40
N PRO A 674 22.61 -16.73 16.70
CA PRO A 674 22.49 -15.67 15.69
C PRO A 674 21.64 -16.11 14.49
N ILE A 675 21.03 -15.15 13.78
CA ILE A 675 20.23 -15.38 12.57
C ILE A 675 20.76 -14.53 11.41
N ALA A 676 21.01 -15.11 10.24
CA ALA A 676 21.36 -14.35 9.02
C ALA A 676 20.14 -14.07 8.11
N LEU A 677 19.11 -14.90 8.16
CA LEU A 677 17.84 -14.73 7.44
C LEU A 677 16.67 -15.20 8.32
N LEU A 678 15.71 -14.31 8.56
CA LEU A 678 14.43 -14.59 9.19
C LEU A 678 13.32 -14.43 8.15
N VAL A 679 12.41 -15.40 8.04
CA VAL A 679 11.24 -15.41 7.15
C VAL A 679 9.98 -15.55 8.00
N VAL A 680 8.97 -14.75 7.71
CA VAL A 680 7.67 -14.76 8.41
C VAL A 680 6.54 -14.95 7.39
N ASP A 681 5.86 -16.10 7.49
CA ASP A 681 4.82 -16.64 6.59
C ASP A 681 3.75 -17.39 7.45
N GLY A 682 3.51 -16.91 8.67
CA GLY A 682 2.74 -17.60 9.72
C GLY A 682 1.25 -17.27 9.72
N LEU A 683 0.77 -16.62 10.79
CA LEU A 683 -0.59 -16.06 10.84
C LEU A 683 -0.54 -14.57 10.52
N HIS A 684 -1.38 -14.13 9.57
CA HIS A 684 -1.22 -12.86 8.86
C HIS A 684 -2.00 -11.68 9.47
N ASP A 685 -2.50 -11.84 10.71
CA ASP A 685 -2.96 -10.72 11.53
C ASP A 685 -1.78 -9.99 12.19
N GLN A 686 -1.97 -8.71 12.51
CA GLN A 686 -0.88 -7.87 13.01
C GLN A 686 -0.33 -8.32 14.38
N ALA A 687 -1.14 -8.97 15.22
CA ALA A 687 -0.68 -9.40 16.54
C ALA A 687 0.26 -10.61 16.42
N SER A 688 -0.10 -11.57 15.58
CA SER A 688 0.72 -12.76 15.26
C SER A 688 2.03 -12.37 14.58
N VAL A 689 1.99 -11.66 13.44
CA VAL A 689 3.19 -11.21 12.71
C VAL A 689 4.12 -10.40 13.63
N ALA A 690 3.58 -9.51 14.47
CA ALA A 690 4.40 -8.75 15.41
C ALA A 690 4.96 -9.61 16.56
N SER A 691 4.32 -10.72 16.92
CA SER A 691 4.88 -11.70 17.87
C SER A 691 6.09 -12.40 17.28
N ASP A 692 5.98 -12.88 16.03
CA ASP A 692 7.05 -13.59 15.33
C ASP A 692 8.31 -12.72 15.20
N VAL A 693 8.14 -11.47 14.79
CA VAL A 693 9.25 -10.51 14.69
C VAL A 693 9.84 -10.19 16.07
N ARG A 694 9.02 -9.91 17.10
CA ARG A 694 9.53 -9.66 18.46
C ARG A 694 10.29 -10.87 19.03
N ARG A 695 9.95 -12.10 18.61
CA ARG A 695 10.62 -13.32 19.07
C ARG A 695 12.04 -13.44 18.51
N PHE A 696 12.20 -13.29 17.20
CA PHE A 696 13.42 -13.68 16.49
C PHE A 696 14.28 -12.52 15.98
N ALA A 697 13.69 -11.35 15.67
CA ALA A 697 14.47 -10.21 15.19
C ALA A 697 15.60 -9.75 16.13
N PRO A 698 15.50 -9.81 17.47
CA PRO A 698 16.61 -9.47 18.37
C PRO A 698 17.89 -10.31 18.22
N TYR A 699 17.85 -11.40 17.43
CA TYR A 699 19.00 -12.26 17.12
C TYR A 699 19.51 -12.09 15.68
N LEU A 700 18.85 -11.23 14.89
CA LEU A 700 19.19 -10.99 13.48
C LEU A 700 20.50 -10.19 13.38
N LEU A 701 21.44 -10.74 12.60
CA LEU A 701 22.76 -10.15 12.31
C LEU A 701 22.63 -8.89 11.47
N ARG A 702 23.53 -7.92 11.69
CA ARG A 702 23.64 -6.74 10.83
C ARG A 702 23.97 -7.14 9.38
N GLY A 703 23.21 -6.59 8.44
CA GLY A 703 23.29 -6.96 7.03
C GLY A 703 22.55 -8.25 6.67
N GLY A 704 22.02 -8.98 7.66
CA GLY A 704 21.05 -10.06 7.49
C GLY A 704 19.67 -9.55 7.08
N PHE A 705 18.79 -10.47 6.72
CA PHE A 705 17.48 -10.16 6.14
C PHE A 705 16.31 -10.61 7.01
N LEU A 706 15.25 -9.80 6.97
CA LEU A 706 13.93 -10.12 7.49
C LEU A 706 12.94 -10.06 6.32
N ALA A 707 12.43 -11.22 5.91
CA ALA A 707 11.46 -11.38 4.84
C ALA A 707 10.06 -11.63 5.41
N PHE A 708 9.03 -11.09 4.74
CA PHE A 708 7.63 -11.38 5.01
C PHE A 708 6.97 -11.84 3.72
N HIS A 709 6.32 -13.00 3.73
CA HIS A 709 5.38 -13.37 2.66
C HIS A 709 4.07 -12.57 2.84
N ASP A 710 3.17 -12.66 1.86
CA ASP A 710 1.80 -12.16 1.93
C ASP A 710 1.64 -10.67 2.33
N HIS A 711 2.68 -9.86 2.06
CA HIS A 711 2.68 -8.40 2.24
C HIS A 711 1.84 -7.71 1.14
N ALA A 712 0.53 -7.88 1.24
CA ALA A 712 -0.46 -7.44 0.26
C ALA A 712 -1.75 -6.96 0.94
N ALA A 713 -2.60 -6.27 0.18
CA ALA A 713 -3.78 -5.59 0.70
C ALA A 713 -4.89 -6.52 1.24
N TYR A 714 -4.78 -7.83 1.06
CA TYR A 714 -5.69 -8.83 1.66
C TYR A 714 -5.25 -9.26 3.06
N TYR A 715 -3.97 -9.07 3.44
CA TYR A 715 -3.48 -9.20 4.82
C TYR A 715 -2.85 -7.89 5.31
N PRO A 716 -3.68 -6.88 5.67
CA PRO A 716 -3.19 -5.58 6.13
C PRO A 716 -2.37 -5.67 7.42
N GLY A 717 -2.45 -6.76 8.19
CA GLY A 717 -1.63 -6.98 9.38
C GLY A 717 -0.14 -7.09 9.08
N VAL A 718 0.23 -7.83 8.03
CA VAL A 718 1.62 -7.91 7.52
C VAL A 718 2.10 -6.52 7.09
N GLN A 719 1.26 -5.80 6.33
CA GLN A 719 1.58 -4.45 5.84
C GLN A 719 1.77 -3.45 6.99
N ALA A 720 0.99 -3.55 8.06
CA ALA A 720 1.11 -2.69 9.23
C ALA A 720 2.41 -2.92 10.00
N VAL A 721 2.85 -4.18 10.18
CA VAL A 721 4.15 -4.50 10.82
C VAL A 721 5.31 -4.00 9.97
N VAL A 722 5.34 -4.29 8.67
CA VAL A 722 6.41 -3.85 7.76
C VAL A 722 6.49 -2.31 7.73
N ALA A 723 5.34 -1.64 7.66
CA ALA A 723 5.26 -0.18 7.70
C ALA A 723 5.59 0.43 9.08
N GLU A 724 5.70 -0.36 10.16
CA GLU A 724 6.17 0.09 11.48
C GLU A 724 7.67 -0.14 11.67
N LEU A 725 8.21 -1.26 11.20
CA LEU A 725 9.66 -1.51 11.16
C LEU A 725 10.41 -0.45 10.33
N LEU A 726 9.80 0.01 9.23
CA LEU A 726 10.35 1.04 8.34
C LEU A 726 10.20 2.49 8.87
N ARG A 727 9.75 2.71 10.12
CA ARG A 727 9.68 4.05 10.75
C ARG A 727 10.94 4.43 11.53
N GLY A 728 11.80 3.46 11.82
CA GLY A 728 13.07 3.68 12.53
C GLY A 728 14.27 3.27 11.69
N ASP A 729 15.46 3.76 12.06
CA ASP A 729 16.73 3.54 11.35
C ASP A 729 17.30 2.10 11.51
N THR A 730 16.46 1.16 11.93
CA THR A 730 16.80 -0.23 12.27
C THR A 730 16.75 -1.15 11.04
N PHE A 731 15.87 -0.85 10.08
CA PHE A 731 15.61 -1.67 8.89
C PHE A 731 15.45 -0.82 7.63
N GLU A 732 15.89 -1.33 6.48
CA GLU A 732 15.60 -0.75 5.15
C GLU A 732 14.91 -1.80 4.25
N GLN A 733 14.00 -1.40 3.36
CA GLN A 733 13.43 -2.31 2.36
C GLN A 733 14.38 -2.44 1.17
N VAL A 734 14.97 -3.63 0.98
CA VAL A 734 15.91 -3.89 -0.12
C VAL A 734 15.22 -4.48 -1.37
N ALA A 735 14.20 -5.30 -1.18
CA ALA A 735 13.50 -5.96 -2.29
C ALA A 735 12.01 -6.18 -1.99
N GLN A 736 11.25 -6.40 -3.06
CA GLN A 736 9.91 -7.00 -3.01
C GLN A 736 9.64 -7.64 -4.38
N VAL A 737 9.16 -8.87 -4.39
CA VAL A 737 8.70 -9.63 -5.56
C VAL A 737 7.38 -10.28 -5.17
N GLY A 738 6.36 -10.18 -6.02
CA GLY A 738 5.00 -10.58 -5.67
C GLY A 738 4.54 -9.96 -4.33
N SER A 739 4.15 -10.85 -3.41
CA SER A 739 3.79 -10.57 -2.03
C SER A 739 4.97 -10.67 -1.05
N LEU A 740 6.09 -11.30 -1.45
CA LEU A 740 7.30 -11.42 -0.63
C LEU A 740 8.08 -10.09 -0.59
N VAL A 741 8.13 -9.45 0.59
CA VAL A 741 8.95 -8.25 0.85
C VAL A 741 10.17 -8.62 1.69
N VAL A 742 11.32 -8.00 1.41
CA VAL A 742 12.58 -8.25 2.13
C VAL A 742 13.18 -6.95 2.67
N LEU A 743 13.42 -6.95 3.98
CA LEU A 743 14.10 -5.91 4.73
C LEU A 743 15.54 -6.35 5.06
N ARG A 744 16.48 -5.40 5.14
CA ARG A 744 17.84 -5.63 5.67
C ARG A 744 18.00 -4.97 7.03
N ALA A 745 18.61 -5.66 7.99
CA ALA A 745 18.96 -5.12 9.30
C ALA A 745 20.16 -4.16 9.20
N LEU A 746 20.00 -2.94 9.70
CA LEU A 746 21.03 -1.89 9.71
C LEU A 746 21.92 -1.92 10.95
N THR A 747 21.44 -2.54 12.03
CA THR A 747 22.11 -2.74 13.32
C THR A 747 22.13 -4.21 13.71
N ASP A 748 23.09 -4.62 14.52
CA ASP A 748 23.07 -5.91 15.20
C ASP A 748 21.99 -5.91 16.31
N ALA A 749 21.40 -7.08 16.59
CA ALA A 749 20.36 -7.26 17.60
C ALA A 749 19.23 -6.19 17.55
N PRO A 750 18.57 -6.00 16.39
CA PRO A 750 17.68 -4.87 16.15
C PRO A 750 16.53 -4.81 17.17
N ALA A 751 16.42 -3.67 17.86
CA ALA A 751 15.36 -3.43 18.83
C ALA A 751 14.02 -3.15 18.14
N VAL A 752 13.01 -3.99 18.43
CA VAL A 752 11.71 -3.96 17.74
C VAL A 752 10.58 -3.48 18.65
N ALA A 753 10.27 -2.18 18.54
CA ALA A 753 9.12 -1.56 19.19
C ALA A 753 7.88 -1.61 18.27
N LEU A 754 7.24 -2.78 18.17
CA LEU A 754 6.00 -2.96 17.38
C LEU A 754 4.73 -2.84 18.23
N SER A 755 3.71 -2.21 17.66
CA SER A 755 2.31 -2.38 18.07
C SER A 755 1.78 -3.78 17.74
N ASP A 756 0.69 -4.22 18.38
CA ASP A 756 0.04 -5.52 18.09
C ASP A 756 -1.29 -5.38 17.34
N GLY A 757 -1.49 -4.23 16.67
CA GLY A 757 -2.65 -3.94 15.81
C GLY A 757 -3.99 -3.77 16.49
N ARG A 758 -4.08 -3.98 17.80
CA ARG A 758 -5.30 -3.71 18.57
C ARG A 758 -5.46 -2.20 18.78
N PRO A 759 -6.55 -1.56 18.31
CA PRO A 759 -6.76 -0.13 18.50
C PRO A 759 -6.84 0.26 19.97
N LEU A 760 -6.28 1.41 20.32
CA LEU A 760 -6.48 2.01 21.64
C LEU A 760 -7.97 2.31 21.84
N ILE A 761 -8.51 1.86 22.98
CA ILE A 761 -9.89 2.15 23.39
C ILE A 761 -9.89 3.22 24.49
N SER A 762 -10.63 4.31 24.29
CA SER A 762 -10.90 5.29 25.35
C SER A 762 -12.23 4.98 26.05
N CYS A 763 -12.18 4.49 27.28
CA CYS A 763 -13.34 4.38 28.15
C CYS A 763 -13.71 5.76 28.72
N LEU A 764 -14.96 6.20 28.55
CA LEU A 764 -15.45 7.49 29.05
C LEU A 764 -16.36 7.30 30.25
N MET A 765 -15.89 7.71 31.42
CA MET A 765 -16.64 7.70 32.69
C MET A 765 -17.14 9.11 33.00
N THR A 766 -18.44 9.35 32.80
CA THR A 766 -19.06 10.67 33.05
C THR A 766 -19.67 10.75 34.46
N THR A 767 -18.84 11.07 35.45
CA THR A 767 -19.18 10.97 36.87
C THR A 767 -19.70 12.26 37.50
N ARG A 768 -20.48 12.17 38.58
CA ARG A 768 -20.96 13.33 39.35
C ARG A 768 -21.43 12.94 40.77
N ASP A 769 -20.74 13.41 41.81
CA ASP A 769 -21.12 13.18 43.21
C ASP A 769 -21.24 11.65 43.51
N ARG A 770 -20.16 10.90 43.26
CA ARG A 770 -20.15 9.42 43.08
C ARG A 770 -19.01 8.66 43.77
N ARG A 771 -18.47 9.23 44.86
CA ARG A 771 -17.33 8.67 45.61
C ARG A 771 -17.44 7.18 45.96
N ALA A 772 -18.65 6.67 46.23
CA ALA A 772 -18.87 5.28 46.61
C ALA A 772 -18.74 4.26 45.46
N SER A 773 -18.87 4.67 44.19
CA SER A 773 -18.94 3.74 43.05
C SER A 773 -17.80 3.90 42.04
N VAL A 774 -17.22 5.10 41.91
CA VAL A 774 -16.04 5.37 41.07
C VAL A 774 -14.87 4.39 41.31
N PRO A 775 -14.46 4.05 42.55
CA PRO A 775 -13.39 3.07 42.77
C PRO A 775 -13.69 1.68 42.19
N ARG A 776 -14.96 1.24 42.27
CA ARG A 776 -15.42 -0.05 41.74
C ARG A 776 -15.41 -0.04 40.21
N ALA A 777 -15.90 1.03 39.59
CA ALA A 777 -15.90 1.19 38.14
C ALA A 777 -14.48 1.35 37.56
N ILE A 778 -13.53 1.95 38.31
CA ILE A 778 -12.09 1.96 38.00
C ILE A 778 -11.51 0.54 38.08
N GLY A 779 -11.82 -0.22 39.14
CA GLY A 779 -11.40 -1.62 39.26
C GLY A 779 -11.86 -2.50 38.08
N TYR A 780 -13.05 -2.23 37.55
CA TYR A 780 -13.56 -2.92 36.36
C TYR A 780 -12.85 -2.56 35.06
N PHE A 781 -12.29 -1.35 34.95
CA PHE A 781 -11.40 -0.96 33.86
C PHE A 781 -10.01 -1.60 34.03
N LEU A 782 -9.46 -1.60 35.24
CA LEU A 782 -8.14 -2.16 35.54
C LEU A 782 -8.06 -3.67 35.30
N ARG A 783 -9.17 -4.40 35.44
CA ARG A 783 -9.24 -5.86 35.18
C ARG A 783 -9.62 -6.27 33.74
N GLN A 784 -9.71 -5.34 32.78
CA GLN A 784 -10.04 -5.72 31.40
C GLN A 784 -8.91 -6.55 30.75
N ASP A 785 -9.29 -7.59 30.00
CA ASP A 785 -8.37 -8.49 29.29
C ASP A 785 -7.80 -7.88 27.98
N TYR A 786 -8.31 -6.72 27.57
CA TYR A 786 -7.86 -5.99 26.38
C TYR A 786 -6.79 -4.94 26.74
N PRO A 787 -5.52 -5.10 26.31
CA PRO A 787 -4.42 -4.31 26.87
C PRO A 787 -4.41 -2.82 26.49
N HIS A 788 -4.79 -2.48 25.25
CA HIS A 788 -4.70 -1.12 24.71
C HIS A 788 -5.93 -0.30 25.09
N ARG A 789 -5.90 0.28 26.28
CA ARG A 789 -7.02 1.05 26.85
C ARG A 789 -6.56 2.24 27.69
N GLU A 790 -7.31 3.33 27.62
CA GLU A 790 -7.27 4.45 28.59
C GLU A 790 -8.66 4.65 29.22
N LEU A 791 -8.71 5.24 30.42
CA LEU A 791 -9.93 5.65 31.09
C LEU A 791 -9.92 7.17 31.28
N ILE A 792 -10.97 7.84 30.84
CA ILE A 792 -11.15 9.28 30.97
C ILE A 792 -12.32 9.53 31.91
N VAL A 793 -12.03 10.03 33.11
CA VAL A 793 -13.01 10.33 34.16
C VAL A 793 -13.37 11.81 34.09
N VAL A 794 -14.58 12.11 33.62
CA VAL A 794 -15.13 13.47 33.45
C VAL A 794 -16.09 13.79 34.60
N ASP A 795 -15.62 14.59 35.54
CA ASP A 795 -16.30 14.88 36.82
C ASP A 795 -16.82 16.32 36.88
N ASP A 796 -18.15 16.49 36.99
CA ASP A 796 -18.82 17.78 37.26
C ASP A 796 -19.41 17.88 38.68
N GLY A 797 -19.07 16.94 39.57
CA GLY A 797 -19.59 16.85 40.94
C GLY A 797 -19.36 18.12 41.75
N THR A 798 -20.27 18.42 42.67
CA THR A 798 -19.97 19.34 43.78
C THR A 798 -18.91 18.72 44.70
N ASP A 799 -19.05 17.43 44.96
CA ASP A 799 -18.08 16.58 45.63
C ASP A 799 -17.10 15.99 44.61
N SER A 800 -15.79 16.15 44.85
CA SER A 800 -14.71 15.76 43.94
C SER A 800 -14.34 14.30 44.13
N VAL A 801 -13.98 13.60 43.05
CA VAL A 801 -13.46 12.21 43.10
C VAL A 801 -11.95 12.12 42.86
N ALA A 802 -11.24 13.24 42.78
CA ALA A 802 -9.81 13.31 42.42
C ALA A 802 -8.89 12.41 43.25
N ASP A 803 -9.13 12.31 44.56
CA ASP A 803 -8.36 11.51 45.53
C ASP A 803 -8.68 10.01 45.48
N LEU A 804 -9.68 9.61 44.68
CA LEU A 804 -10.06 8.22 44.42
C LEU A 804 -9.47 7.69 43.10
N ILE A 805 -8.74 8.54 42.36
CA ILE A 805 -8.08 8.18 41.10
C ILE A 805 -6.70 7.62 41.44
N PRO A 806 -6.37 6.36 41.08
CA PRO A 806 -5.05 5.81 41.31
C PRO A 806 -4.02 6.38 40.32
N ASP A 807 -2.74 6.35 40.71
CA ASP A 807 -1.61 6.72 39.86
C ASP A 807 -1.31 5.60 38.82
N ASP A 808 -2.19 5.50 37.83
CA ASP A 808 -2.04 4.63 36.67
C ASP A 808 -1.98 5.49 35.39
N PRO A 809 -0.91 5.41 34.56
CA PRO A 809 -0.73 6.29 33.40
C PRO A 809 -1.79 6.11 32.30
N ARG A 810 -2.64 5.08 32.40
CA ARG A 810 -3.80 4.86 31.53
C ARG A 810 -5.06 5.59 32.00
N ILE A 811 -5.07 6.16 33.20
CA ILE A 811 -6.24 6.82 33.78
C ILE A 811 -6.01 8.33 33.81
N ARG A 812 -6.99 9.09 33.30
CA ARG A 812 -6.94 10.55 33.17
C ARG A 812 -8.17 11.17 33.78
N TYR A 813 -7.96 12.07 34.74
CA TYR A 813 -9.03 12.77 35.44
C TYR A 813 -9.22 14.18 34.87
N LEU A 814 -10.49 14.54 34.62
CA LEU A 814 -10.91 15.81 34.04
C LEU A 814 -11.99 16.43 34.94
N ARG A 815 -11.55 17.37 35.78
CA ARG A 815 -12.43 18.15 36.67
C ARG A 815 -13.07 19.31 35.91
N LEU A 816 -14.39 19.36 35.86
CA LEU A 816 -15.15 20.44 35.24
C LEU A 816 -15.64 21.46 36.28
N THR A 817 -15.86 22.69 35.82
CA THR A 817 -16.49 23.75 36.61
C THR A 817 -17.98 23.87 36.24
N GLY A 818 -18.84 24.03 37.24
CA GLY A 818 -20.30 24.06 37.05
C GLY A 818 -20.89 22.67 36.76
N ARG A 819 -22.20 22.63 36.50
CA ARG A 819 -22.95 21.40 36.18
C ARG A 819 -23.11 21.23 34.67
N HIS A 820 -22.82 20.04 34.16
CA HIS A 820 -22.85 19.73 32.73
C HIS A 820 -23.90 18.65 32.41
N THR A 821 -24.33 18.56 31.15
CA THR A 821 -25.17 17.46 30.70
C THR A 821 -24.34 16.20 30.42
N VAL A 822 -25.00 15.04 30.31
CA VAL A 822 -24.30 13.79 29.94
C VAL A 822 -23.72 13.90 28.51
N GLY A 823 -24.44 14.54 27.58
CA GLY A 823 -23.95 14.82 26.23
C GLY A 823 -22.71 15.72 26.21
N ALA A 824 -22.72 16.83 26.97
CA ALA A 824 -21.57 17.72 27.11
C ALA A 824 -20.35 17.00 27.71
N LYS A 825 -20.53 16.25 28.81
CA LYS A 825 -19.44 15.47 29.41
C LYS A 825 -18.87 14.40 28.48
N ARG A 826 -19.70 13.79 27.62
CA ARG A 826 -19.23 12.85 26.59
C ARG A 826 -18.45 13.55 25.49
N ASN A 827 -18.88 14.72 25.02
CA ASN A 827 -18.12 15.50 24.04
C ASN A 827 -16.74 15.87 24.59
N ILE A 828 -16.66 16.39 25.81
CA ILE A 828 -15.38 16.71 26.48
C ILE A 828 -14.51 15.44 26.66
N GLY A 829 -15.12 14.31 27.01
CA GLY A 829 -14.42 13.02 27.08
C GLY A 829 -13.85 12.57 25.73
N CYS A 830 -14.62 12.72 24.64
CA CYS A 830 -14.20 12.39 23.27
C CYS A 830 -13.16 13.36 22.69
N GLU A 831 -13.23 14.65 23.02
CA GLU A 831 -12.20 15.66 22.69
C GLU A 831 -10.84 15.28 23.31
N GLN A 832 -10.89 14.64 24.47
CA GLN A 832 -9.72 14.18 25.20
C GLN A 832 -9.32 12.73 24.86
N ALA A 833 -10.13 11.99 24.10
CA ALA A 833 -9.90 10.60 23.73
C ALA A 833 -8.79 10.45 22.67
N ARG A 834 -7.77 9.65 23.01
CA ARG A 834 -6.67 9.25 22.12
C ARG A 834 -7.00 7.99 21.32
N GLY A 835 -7.96 7.19 21.78
CA GLY A 835 -8.37 5.95 21.16
C GLY A 835 -9.03 6.12 19.79
N GLU A 836 -8.94 5.07 18.97
CA GLU A 836 -9.73 4.97 17.74
C GLU A 836 -11.17 4.55 18.05
N LEU A 837 -11.33 3.66 19.04
CA LEU A 837 -12.61 3.25 19.60
C LEU A 837 -12.89 3.98 20.92
N VAL A 838 -14.16 4.31 21.14
CA VAL A 838 -14.64 4.98 22.35
C VAL A 838 -15.74 4.13 22.98
N VAL A 839 -15.66 3.87 24.29
CA VAL A 839 -16.60 3.02 25.04
C VAL A 839 -17.23 3.82 26.17
N HIS A 840 -18.56 3.75 26.34
CA HIS A 840 -19.24 4.37 27.48
C HIS A 840 -19.05 3.52 28.75
N TRP A 841 -18.66 4.18 29.84
CA TRP A 841 -18.23 3.53 31.07
C TRP A 841 -18.93 4.16 32.28
N ASP A 842 -20.18 3.74 32.54
CA ASP A 842 -20.95 4.25 33.68
C ASP A 842 -20.23 4.00 35.02
N ASP A 843 -20.50 4.83 36.03
CA ASP A 843 -19.84 4.73 37.34
C ASP A 843 -20.67 3.94 38.37
N GLU A 844 -21.95 3.64 38.11
CA GLU A 844 -22.78 2.85 39.02
C GLU A 844 -22.76 1.34 38.68
N ASP A 845 -22.55 0.99 37.42
CA ASP A 845 -22.82 -0.31 36.80
C ASP A 845 -21.72 -1.38 36.96
N TRP A 846 -22.04 -2.63 36.56
CA TRP A 846 -21.10 -3.76 36.50
C TRP A 846 -20.65 -4.10 35.07
N MET A 847 -19.35 -4.38 34.90
CA MET A 847 -18.75 -4.83 33.64
C MET A 847 -17.84 -6.05 33.82
N ALA A 848 -18.02 -7.06 32.99
CA ALA A 848 -17.13 -8.23 32.92
C ALA A 848 -15.74 -7.86 32.39
N GLY A 849 -14.70 -8.59 32.81
CA GLY A 849 -13.31 -8.38 32.36
C GLY A 849 -13.07 -8.55 30.85
N ARG A 850 -13.97 -9.25 30.15
CA ARG A 850 -13.90 -9.48 28.68
C ARG A 850 -14.64 -8.43 27.83
N ARG A 851 -15.27 -7.41 28.45
CA ARG A 851 -16.12 -6.44 27.74
C ARG A 851 -15.38 -5.80 26.57
N LEU A 852 -14.21 -5.22 26.84
CA LEU A 852 -13.46 -4.48 25.82
C LEU A 852 -13.00 -5.38 24.66
N ARG A 853 -12.51 -6.60 24.95
CA ARG A 853 -12.12 -7.55 23.89
C ARG A 853 -13.30 -7.97 23.03
N TYR A 854 -14.46 -8.27 23.61
CA TYR A 854 -15.64 -8.65 22.83
C TYR A 854 -16.13 -7.49 21.94
N GLN A 855 -16.27 -6.29 22.52
CA GLN A 855 -16.72 -5.13 21.75
C GLN A 855 -15.73 -4.69 20.67
N ALA A 856 -14.41 -4.79 20.91
CA ALA A 856 -13.39 -4.49 19.91
C ALA A 856 -13.37 -5.52 18.77
N ALA A 857 -13.48 -6.82 19.06
CA ALA A 857 -13.52 -7.86 18.04
C ALA A 857 -14.67 -7.66 17.06
N GLU A 858 -15.88 -7.35 17.55
CA GLU A 858 -17.05 -7.08 16.70
C GLU A 858 -17.00 -5.73 15.95
N MET A 859 -16.15 -4.78 16.37
CA MET A 859 -15.87 -3.52 15.65
C MET A 859 -14.76 -3.66 14.59
N LEU A 860 -13.94 -4.72 14.67
CA LEU A 860 -12.83 -5.00 13.75
C LEU A 860 -13.22 -6.01 12.67
N ALA A 861 -13.90 -7.10 13.04
CA ALA A 861 -14.36 -8.14 12.12
C ALA A 861 -15.51 -7.67 11.19
N HIS A 862 -16.12 -6.52 11.47
CA HIS A 862 -17.27 -6.00 10.74
C HIS A 862 -17.11 -4.50 10.44
N ASP A 863 -17.52 -4.09 9.24
CA ASP A 863 -17.50 -2.69 8.80
C ASP A 863 -18.69 -1.90 9.41
N VAL A 864 -18.57 -1.62 10.70
CA VAL A 864 -19.62 -1.03 11.56
C VAL A 864 -19.12 0.23 12.29
N ASP A 865 -20.07 1.11 12.60
CA ASP A 865 -19.80 2.42 13.18
C ASP A 865 -20.00 2.45 14.70
N ILE A 866 -20.93 1.61 15.19
CA ILE A 866 -21.32 1.45 16.60
C ILE A 866 -21.66 -0.03 16.87
N CYS A 867 -21.20 -0.60 17.99
CA CYS A 867 -21.73 -1.84 18.57
C CYS A 867 -22.22 -1.65 20.02
N GLY A 868 -23.09 -2.55 20.47
CA GLY A 868 -23.64 -2.54 21.84
C GLY A 868 -24.81 -3.52 22.01
N LEU A 869 -25.52 -3.43 23.13
CA LEU A 869 -26.60 -4.38 23.48
C LEU A 869 -28.00 -3.82 23.22
N SER A 870 -28.87 -4.61 22.57
CA SER A 870 -30.32 -4.37 22.52
C SER A 870 -31.08 -5.06 23.66
N THR A 871 -30.44 -6.03 24.32
CA THR A 871 -30.95 -6.81 25.44
C THR A 871 -29.97 -6.72 26.60
N LEU A 872 -30.45 -6.39 27.80
CA LEU A 872 -29.61 -6.07 28.96
C LEU A 872 -30.21 -6.65 30.24
N TYR A 873 -29.36 -6.98 31.20
CA TYR A 873 -29.77 -7.29 32.56
C TYR A 873 -29.67 -6.04 33.44
N PHE A 874 -30.63 -5.91 34.35
CA PHE A 874 -30.69 -4.85 35.34
C PHE A 874 -31.05 -5.44 36.71
N CYS A 875 -30.46 -4.92 37.79
CA CYS A 875 -30.88 -5.27 39.15
C CYS A 875 -30.92 -4.06 40.09
N ASP A 876 -31.77 -4.16 41.10
CA ASP A 876 -31.79 -3.29 42.28
C ASP A 876 -31.30 -4.13 43.47
N PRO A 877 -30.05 -3.94 43.93
CA PRO A 877 -29.50 -4.68 45.06
C PRO A 877 -30.20 -4.40 46.40
N SER A 878 -30.90 -3.26 46.53
CA SER A 878 -31.56 -2.87 47.78
C SER A 878 -32.92 -3.54 47.97
N SER A 879 -33.66 -3.79 46.88
CA SER A 879 -34.92 -4.56 46.91
C SER A 879 -34.77 -6.02 46.48
N ALA A 880 -33.54 -6.46 46.17
CA ALA A 880 -33.22 -7.80 45.68
C ALA A 880 -33.99 -8.20 44.40
N ARG A 881 -34.21 -7.24 43.49
CA ARG A 881 -34.99 -7.45 42.26
C ARG A 881 -34.12 -7.46 41.01
N GLY A 882 -34.46 -8.33 40.06
CA GLY A 882 -33.80 -8.46 38.77
C GLY A 882 -34.76 -8.33 37.60
N TRP A 883 -34.26 -7.82 36.48
CA TRP A 883 -34.98 -7.69 35.22
C TRP A 883 -34.06 -7.96 34.02
N GLN A 884 -34.65 -8.36 32.91
CA GLN A 884 -34.08 -8.26 31.58
C GLN A 884 -34.91 -7.26 30.77
N TYR A 885 -34.24 -6.30 30.15
CA TYR A 885 -34.84 -5.41 29.15
C TYR A 885 -34.47 -5.93 27.75
N THR A 886 -35.43 -5.92 26.81
CA THR A 886 -35.21 -6.24 25.40
C THR A 886 -35.90 -5.21 24.50
N TYR A 887 -35.14 -4.56 23.62
CA TYR A 887 -35.70 -3.70 22.58
C TYR A 887 -36.23 -4.55 21.39
N PRO A 888 -37.44 -4.26 20.84
CA PRO A 888 -38.03 -5.10 19.78
C PRO A 888 -37.25 -5.09 18.46
N SER A 889 -37.00 -6.28 17.91
CA SER A 889 -36.33 -6.50 16.61
C SER A 889 -37.15 -6.05 15.39
N SER A 890 -38.46 -5.81 15.53
CA SER A 890 -39.35 -5.27 14.50
C SER A 890 -39.20 -3.76 14.25
N ARG A 891 -38.16 -3.14 14.80
CA ARG A 891 -37.82 -1.71 14.64
C ARG A 891 -36.40 -1.59 14.09
N ARG A 892 -36.01 -0.37 13.66
CA ARG A 892 -34.61 -0.08 13.29
C ARG A 892 -33.65 -0.52 14.42
N PRO A 893 -32.45 -1.04 14.08
CA PRO A 893 -31.44 -1.42 15.06
C PRO A 893 -31.21 -0.34 16.12
N TRP A 894 -31.10 -0.78 17.36
CA TRP A 894 -30.89 0.06 18.53
C TRP A 894 -30.01 -0.71 19.52
N VAL A 895 -29.11 0.03 20.17
CA VAL A 895 -28.27 -0.46 21.26
C VAL A 895 -28.35 0.55 22.40
N ALA A 896 -28.21 0.10 23.63
CA ALA A 896 -28.37 0.92 24.83
C ALA A 896 -27.14 1.80 25.09
N ASP A 897 -27.39 3.06 25.42
CA ASP A 897 -26.43 4.13 25.71
C ASP A 897 -25.18 3.66 26.47
N ALA A 898 -25.32 3.14 27.69
CA ALA A 898 -24.21 2.70 28.55
C ALA A 898 -23.34 1.55 27.97
N THR A 899 -23.82 0.86 26.93
CA THR A 899 -23.11 -0.25 26.27
C THR A 899 -22.41 0.16 24.97
N PHE A 900 -22.51 1.42 24.55
CA PHE A 900 -21.89 1.93 23.32
C PHE A 900 -20.39 1.62 23.26
N CYS A 901 -19.96 1.05 22.13
CA CYS A 901 -18.60 1.09 21.59
C CYS A 901 -18.70 1.65 20.16
N TYR A 902 -17.91 2.65 19.79
CA TYR A 902 -18.02 3.34 18.50
C TYR A 902 -16.70 3.95 18.05
N ARG A 903 -16.57 4.18 16.74
CA ARG A 903 -15.40 4.87 16.17
C ARG A 903 -15.40 6.35 16.59
N ARG A 904 -14.27 6.86 17.09
CA ARG A 904 -14.13 8.27 17.51
C ARG A 904 -14.43 9.25 16.36
N GLU A 905 -14.13 8.85 15.13
CA GLU A 905 -14.44 9.61 13.91
C GLU A 905 -15.95 9.84 13.71
N LEU A 906 -16.80 8.89 14.10
CA LEU A 906 -18.26 9.05 14.02
C LEU A 906 -18.72 10.21 14.91
N TRP A 907 -18.20 10.26 16.14
CA TRP A 907 -18.45 11.38 17.04
C TRP A 907 -17.85 12.69 16.52
N ALA A 908 -16.66 12.66 15.91
CA ALA A 908 -16.05 13.86 15.34
C ALA A 908 -16.89 14.44 14.18
N SER A 909 -17.62 13.60 13.45
CA SER A 909 -18.58 14.02 12.43
C SER A 909 -19.96 14.41 13.00
N GLU A 910 -20.39 13.81 14.11
CA GLU A 910 -21.70 14.03 14.73
C GLU A 910 -21.63 14.06 16.28
N PRO A 911 -21.14 15.14 16.92
CA PRO A 911 -21.04 15.23 18.38
C PRO A 911 -22.39 15.06 19.11
N PHE A 912 -22.38 14.54 20.35
CA PHE A 912 -23.60 14.35 21.13
C PHE A 912 -24.33 15.68 21.38
N PRO A 913 -25.67 15.71 21.32
CA PRO A 913 -26.42 16.91 21.69
C PRO A 913 -26.27 17.19 23.19
N ASP A 914 -26.21 18.47 23.56
CA ASP A 914 -26.08 18.94 24.95
C ASP A 914 -27.38 18.71 25.75
N ARG A 915 -27.56 17.46 26.21
CA ARG A 915 -28.70 17.00 27.01
C ARG A 915 -28.36 15.72 27.78
N SER A 916 -29.24 15.31 28.67
CA SER A 916 -29.06 14.11 29.52
C SER A 916 -30.15 13.04 29.36
N GLY A 917 -31.01 13.14 28.34
CA GLY A 917 -32.12 12.22 28.08
C GLY A 917 -32.15 11.76 26.62
N ASP A 918 -32.66 10.54 26.41
CA ASP A 918 -32.82 9.87 25.10
C ASP A 918 -31.60 10.04 24.16
N LEU A 919 -30.37 9.95 24.72
CA LEU A 919 -29.14 10.16 23.96
C LEU A 919 -28.96 9.06 22.92
N ASP A 920 -29.02 7.79 23.31
CA ASP A 920 -28.98 6.65 22.39
C ASP A 920 -29.97 6.79 21.22
N THR A 921 -31.23 7.06 21.53
CA THR A 921 -32.35 7.00 20.61
C THR A 921 -32.33 8.15 19.63
N HIS A 922 -31.74 9.29 19.99
CA HIS A 922 -31.50 10.41 19.09
C HIS A 922 -30.21 10.24 18.29
N TYR A 923 -29.11 9.82 18.93
CA TYR A 923 -27.81 9.65 18.28
C TYR A 923 -27.87 8.57 17.18
N LEU A 924 -28.55 7.45 17.44
CA LEU A 924 -28.78 6.37 16.47
C LEU A 924 -29.81 6.71 15.38
N ARG A 925 -30.54 7.84 15.50
CA ARG A 925 -31.57 8.26 14.52
C ARG A 925 -31.24 9.55 13.76
N ARG A 926 -30.19 10.26 14.15
CA ARG A 926 -29.68 11.45 13.46
C ARG A 926 -29.25 11.10 12.03
N ASP A 927 -29.48 12.01 11.09
CA ASP A 927 -29.33 11.82 9.64
C ASP A 927 -28.09 10.99 9.25
N GLY A 928 -28.29 10.07 8.30
CA GLY A 928 -27.29 9.09 7.88
C GLY A 928 -27.62 7.66 8.32
N ALA A 929 -27.25 6.69 7.48
CA ALA A 929 -27.49 5.26 7.75
C ALA A 929 -26.36 4.65 8.57
N LYS A 930 -26.31 4.99 9.87
CA LYS A 930 -25.32 4.46 10.84
C LYS A 930 -25.42 2.92 10.91
N ARG A 931 -24.28 2.26 10.81
CA ARG A 931 -24.14 0.80 10.75
C ARG A 931 -23.99 0.27 12.18
N VAL A 932 -25.13 -0.07 12.77
CA VAL A 932 -25.26 -0.45 14.19
C VAL A 932 -25.26 -1.97 14.34
N ARG A 933 -24.26 -2.50 15.04
CA ARG A 933 -24.14 -3.92 15.39
C ARG A 933 -24.75 -4.19 16.77
N VAL A 934 -25.87 -4.91 16.78
CA VAL A 934 -26.41 -5.49 18.02
C VAL A 934 -25.58 -6.72 18.37
N LEU A 935 -24.96 -6.72 19.54
CA LEU A 935 -24.20 -7.85 20.08
C LEU A 935 -25.16 -8.92 20.62
N ALA A 936 -24.86 -10.19 20.36
CA ALA A 936 -25.73 -11.31 20.67
C ALA A 936 -25.65 -11.77 22.13
N ASP A 937 -24.49 -11.56 22.78
CA ASP A 937 -24.21 -11.99 24.14
C ASP A 937 -24.30 -10.81 25.14
N PRO A 938 -25.34 -10.75 25.99
CA PRO A 938 -25.53 -9.68 26.96
C PRO A 938 -24.76 -9.88 28.28
N SER A 939 -24.06 -11.00 28.47
CA SER A 939 -23.50 -11.39 29.78
C SER A 939 -22.23 -10.63 30.21
N PHE A 940 -21.85 -9.55 29.51
CA PHE A 940 -20.70 -8.71 29.85
C PHE A 940 -21.05 -7.44 30.64
N TYR A 941 -22.33 -7.13 30.84
CA TYR A 941 -22.79 -5.88 31.50
C TYR A 941 -24.10 -6.09 32.27
N VAL A 942 -24.21 -5.46 33.45
CA VAL A 942 -25.43 -5.41 34.26
C VAL A 942 -25.62 -3.97 34.75
N GLY A 943 -26.78 -3.39 34.43
CA GLY A 943 -27.14 -2.03 34.85
C GLY A 943 -27.72 -1.99 36.27
N ILE A 944 -27.32 -1.00 37.07
CA ILE A 944 -27.62 -0.97 38.51
C ILE A 944 -28.70 0.10 38.79
N VAL A 945 -29.87 -0.36 39.20
CA VAL A 945 -31.06 0.47 39.39
C VAL A 945 -31.11 0.99 40.82
N ARG A 946 -31.01 2.31 40.98
CA ARG A 946 -31.17 2.99 42.27
C ARG A 946 -32.62 2.99 42.77
N PRO A 947 -32.83 2.98 44.11
CA PRO A 947 -34.15 3.15 44.72
C PRO A 947 -34.95 4.30 44.13
N GLY A 948 -36.24 4.07 43.86
CA GLY A 948 -37.16 5.08 43.32
C GLY A 948 -37.04 5.33 41.80
N ARG A 949 -36.07 4.76 41.08
CA ARG A 949 -36.13 4.68 39.61
C ARG A 949 -36.95 3.46 39.19
N ALA A 950 -38.01 3.68 38.42
CA ALA A 950 -38.96 2.65 38.04
C ALA A 950 -38.37 1.65 37.03
N GLY A 951 -37.87 0.50 37.52
CA GLY A 951 -37.67 -0.70 36.70
C GLY A 951 -39.02 -1.35 36.36
N ALA A 952 -39.18 -1.78 35.10
CA ALA A 952 -40.43 -2.27 34.51
C ALA A 952 -41.59 -1.25 34.40
N THR A 953 -41.39 -0.24 33.55
CA THR A 953 -42.44 0.72 33.12
C THR A 953 -43.26 0.26 31.91
N ASP A 954 -42.79 -0.71 31.13
CA ASP A 954 -43.52 -1.28 29.98
C ASP A 954 -43.08 -2.71 29.62
N ALA A 955 -43.76 -3.32 28.65
CA ALA A 955 -43.60 -4.72 28.22
C ALA A 955 -42.22 -5.10 27.62
N ARG A 956 -41.30 -4.15 27.43
CA ARG A 956 -39.88 -4.44 27.11
C ARG A 956 -39.12 -5.02 28.30
N TRP A 957 -39.61 -4.81 29.52
CA TRP A 957 -39.02 -5.29 30.76
C TRP A 957 -39.67 -6.60 31.19
N ARG A 958 -38.85 -7.62 31.45
CA ARG A 958 -39.24 -8.92 31.98
C ARG A 958 -38.56 -9.13 33.33
N PRO A 959 -39.27 -9.49 34.42
CA PRO A 959 -38.63 -9.90 35.66
C PRO A 959 -37.66 -11.06 35.41
N GLN A 960 -36.53 -11.07 36.13
CA GLN A 960 -35.56 -12.17 36.12
C GLN A 960 -35.24 -12.60 37.55
N PRO A 961 -35.02 -13.90 37.82
CA PRO A 961 -34.50 -14.35 39.11
C PRO A 961 -33.18 -13.66 39.41
N LEU A 962 -33.02 -13.11 40.62
CA LEU A 962 -31.78 -12.41 40.99
C LEU A 962 -30.56 -13.34 40.88
N SER A 963 -30.73 -14.63 41.18
CA SER A 963 -29.72 -15.68 41.00
C SER A 963 -29.17 -15.80 39.58
N ALA A 964 -29.97 -15.50 38.55
CA ALA A 964 -29.50 -15.49 37.17
C ALA A 964 -28.56 -14.31 36.90
N ILE A 965 -28.75 -13.18 37.60
CA ILE A 965 -27.91 -11.98 37.48
C ILE A 965 -26.67 -12.09 38.37
N THR A 966 -26.79 -12.61 39.60
CA THR A 966 -25.62 -12.86 40.47
C THR A 966 -24.69 -13.93 39.89
N ALA A 967 -25.21 -14.89 39.11
CA ALA A 967 -24.39 -15.84 38.36
C ALA A 967 -23.51 -15.17 37.28
N LEU A 968 -23.95 -14.06 36.69
CA LEU A 968 -23.13 -13.26 35.76
C LEU A 968 -22.07 -12.45 36.50
N MET A 969 -22.46 -11.83 37.62
CA MET A 969 -21.60 -10.97 38.43
C MET A 969 -20.57 -11.77 39.26
N GLY A 970 -20.85 -13.04 39.55
CA GLY A 970 -20.01 -13.90 40.38
C GLY A 970 -19.71 -13.28 41.75
N ALA A 971 -18.44 -13.30 42.14
CA ALA A 971 -17.97 -12.71 43.40
C ALA A 971 -18.25 -11.19 43.51
N ASP A 972 -18.36 -10.46 42.38
CA ASP A 972 -18.62 -9.01 42.41
C ASP A 972 -19.98 -8.66 43.02
N TRP A 973 -20.93 -9.60 43.11
CA TRP A 973 -22.21 -9.34 43.77
C TRP A 973 -22.06 -8.84 45.21
N SER A 974 -21.01 -9.29 45.91
CA SER A 974 -20.65 -8.81 47.25
C SER A 974 -20.32 -7.30 47.31
N LEU A 975 -19.98 -6.67 46.17
CA LEU A 975 -19.70 -5.24 46.04
C LEU A 975 -20.96 -4.38 45.82
N TYR A 976 -22.15 -5.01 45.83
CA TYR A 976 -23.46 -4.38 45.61
C TYR A 976 -24.50 -4.74 46.65
N ALA A 977 -24.45 -5.98 47.17
CA ALA A 977 -25.34 -6.41 48.22
C ALA A 977 -25.19 -5.46 49.44
N PRO A 978 -26.30 -5.00 50.05
CA PRO A 978 -26.21 -4.34 51.35
C PRO A 978 -25.56 -5.31 52.34
N ALA A 979 -24.62 -4.83 53.15
CA ALA A 979 -23.99 -5.65 54.17
C ALA A 979 -25.07 -6.19 55.12
N ALA A 980 -25.16 -7.51 55.24
CA ALA A 980 -26.14 -8.14 56.12
C ALA A 980 -25.87 -7.72 57.57
N GLU A 981 -26.82 -7.02 58.19
CA GLU A 981 -26.71 -6.64 59.59
C GLU A 981 -26.59 -7.90 60.46
N ASN A 982 -25.57 -7.91 61.32
CA ASN A 982 -25.15 -9.11 62.05
C ASN A 982 -26.03 -9.37 63.29
N THR A 983 -27.33 -9.56 63.07
CA THR A 983 -28.33 -9.78 64.13
C THR A 983 -28.50 -11.25 64.49
N ALA A 984 -27.63 -11.69 65.40
CA ALA A 984 -27.86 -12.69 66.44
C ALA A 984 -28.54 -14.03 66.07
N VAL A 985 -27.73 -15.10 66.01
CA VAL A 985 -28.05 -16.34 66.73
C VAL A 985 -26.91 -16.64 67.69
N LEU A 986 -27.11 -16.34 68.98
CA LEU A 986 -26.26 -16.82 70.07
C LEU A 986 -26.80 -18.16 70.57
N THR A 987 -26.31 -19.27 70.02
CA THR A 987 -26.47 -20.61 70.61
C THR A 987 -25.19 -21.42 70.47
N GLU A 988 -24.60 -21.71 71.63
CA GLU A 988 -23.59 -22.71 72.02
C GLU A 988 -23.18 -23.78 70.98
N GLY A 989 -21.85 -24.02 70.83
CA GLY A 989 -21.35 -25.05 69.90
C GLY A 989 -19.84 -25.27 69.87
N THR A 990 -19.20 -25.56 71.02
CA THR A 990 -17.88 -26.24 71.22
C THR A 990 -16.69 -25.99 70.27
N ALA A 991 -15.54 -25.66 70.86
CA ALA A 991 -14.26 -25.40 70.18
C ALA A 991 -13.74 -26.53 69.26
N GLY A 992 -13.10 -26.15 68.15
CA GLY A 992 -12.44 -27.06 67.20
C GLY A 992 -11.52 -26.36 66.19
N ASN A 993 -10.28 -26.08 66.60
CA ASN A 993 -9.14 -25.78 65.71
C ASN A 993 -8.52 -27.14 65.24
N PRO A 994 -7.69 -27.26 64.18
CA PRO A 994 -7.06 -26.19 63.41
C PRO A 994 -6.82 -26.40 61.88
N HIS A 995 -6.21 -25.36 61.28
CA HIS A 995 -5.27 -25.38 60.14
C HIS A 995 -5.76 -25.66 58.69
N PRO A 996 -5.00 -25.20 57.66
CA PRO A 996 -5.47 -25.07 56.28
C PRO A 996 -4.82 -26.05 55.28
N VAL A 997 -5.43 -26.13 54.09
CA VAL A 997 -4.81 -26.37 52.77
C VAL A 997 -5.43 -25.38 51.80
#